data_AF-A0A8H7LXE8-F1
#
_entry.id   AF-A0A8H7LXE8-F1
#
_cell.length_a   1.000
_cell.length_b   1.000
_cell.length_c   1.000
_cell.angle_alpha   90.00
_cell.angle_beta   90.00
_cell.angle_gamma   90.00
#
_symmetry.space_group_name_H-M   'P 1'
#
loop_
_entity.id
_entity.type
_entity.pdbx_description
1 polymer ?
#
loop_
_entity_poly.entity_id
_entity_poly.type
_entity_poly.pdbx_seq_one_letter_code
_entity_poly.pdbx_strand_id
1 'polypeptide(L)'
;MTTSLFLGLPKEIILCIFVRTPAKDLLKWYQVCQLFKRLIDDSAELQYLIELYSFGYVAPGNPRRDLLSTEKVQLLKQHQKRWKSTSWTQVDVYPLKKRNLNGDTSTYDYCGGVYAQGSSFPGGQYTRRLDLYQIPSVNKGIPWKQWSFDDLGVDTRDFVMQPEYDLLVLLESNQTVLYPNSAGINEGEPDRTHYFTIHLRTLRTNEPHPDAARPTINYSTPSYRRTTSSFYFQIVGRYLAVQFLVTNASGSDKFKLRVWDWTTGKDVTYIEPWQPGAKTFTFLSDQLILIPCLEVVSTGGVGLLHPRTHGKMAVFTFNEPNDDNPAEGARQIATFELPDSSSPFLYLQRLSCRCDPAPGPSFRSATRHDSPKLFDLAPESRVLCLKMKSPGVIPIDEMESTLYIQFTDLIDAVTHLLEGPTDKPVLNIPWENWVKGTSWVDTDLLYTGNECYVYGQRVVSVGLDHTDDDSDLNEITAALLRRRSSLCVFDFDPIRNKREILLTESEIEIFYPKTDTVLGTWSDGPSLRNTFVEGEHAADTPFALRKTLINERLDQHYYVMLDDEHNAWGYETRCGGAGRGKELIPGGWSRGNGLVRSKSIALRPTGPIVSRLSCQTIFTTNQRLRSILNHTTMAAPTGDIGLIGLAVMGQNLILNMNDKGFTVVAYNRTTSKVDDFLQNEAKGTNIVGAYSIEELVAKLKRPRKIILLVKAGVAVDAFIEQLSPHLEQGDIIIDGGNSYYPDSIRRAKDLEAKGLLFVGSGVSGGEEGARHGPSLMPGGNEAAWPAIKEIFQKTAAQVGPDPCCDWMGPTGAGHYVKMVHNGIEYGDMQLIAEAYDILKRGLGLHEDEIAGIFEKWNKGVLDSFLIEITTNILKFKDEDGEPMVTKILDKAGQKGTGKWTAVNALDAGIPVTLIGEAVFARCLSAIKDERTRASKVLNGPVREEFRGDKQQFIDDLEQALYASKIISYTQGFMLMRQTAKELEWDLNYAGIARIWRGGCIIKSVFLNDITKAYEKNHELESLLFDDFFKKAIHNAQPGWRRVNAQATLWGIPTPAFSTALAFFDGYRSEVVSANILQAQRDYFGAHTFRVLPGKENERLPEGKDIHINWTGRGGNVSASTYIA
;
A
#
# COMPACT_ATOMS: atom_id res chain seq x y z
N MET A 1 -6.50 19.89 -38.44
CA MET A 1 -6.10 21.31 -38.28
C MET A 1 -4.58 21.36 -38.23
N THR A 2 -3.95 22.41 -38.76
CA THR A 2 -2.52 22.66 -38.53
C THR A 2 -2.30 23.16 -37.11
N THR A 3 -1.13 22.86 -36.53
CA THR A 3 -0.77 23.23 -35.15
C THR A 3 -0.86 24.74 -34.89
N SER A 4 -0.56 25.56 -35.92
CA SER A 4 -0.69 27.02 -35.86
C SER A 4 -2.13 27.51 -35.67
N LEU A 5 -3.13 26.77 -36.18
CA LEU A 5 -4.53 27.19 -36.17
C LEU A 5 -5.22 26.87 -34.84
N PHE A 6 -4.76 25.82 -34.15
CA PHE A 6 -5.21 25.47 -32.80
C PHE A 6 -4.64 26.41 -31.73
N LEU A 7 -3.34 26.76 -31.84
CA LEU A 7 -2.67 27.67 -30.90
C LEU A 7 -3.03 29.15 -31.09
N GLY A 8 -3.72 29.49 -32.19
CA GLY A 8 -4.30 30.81 -32.41
C GLY A 8 -5.69 31.01 -31.78
N LEU A 9 -6.25 29.98 -31.13
CA LEU A 9 -7.53 30.09 -30.43
C LEU A 9 -7.37 30.81 -29.06
N PRO A 10 -8.36 31.59 -28.60
CA PRO A 10 -8.40 32.12 -27.24
C PRO A 10 -8.24 31.01 -26.18
N LYS A 11 -7.57 31.33 -25.06
CA LYS A 11 -7.25 30.38 -23.98
C LYS A 11 -8.51 29.67 -23.48
N GLU A 12 -9.61 30.40 -23.38
CA GLU A 12 -10.92 29.94 -22.91
C GLU A 12 -11.50 28.86 -23.82
N ILE A 13 -11.31 29.00 -25.14
CA ILE A 13 -11.77 28.00 -26.12
C ILE A 13 -10.89 26.75 -26.06
N ILE A 14 -9.56 26.90 -25.91
CA ILE A 14 -8.66 25.76 -25.75
C ILE A 14 -8.99 24.98 -24.46
N LEU A 15 -9.24 25.68 -23.35
CA LEU A 15 -9.70 25.07 -22.09
C LEU A 15 -11.05 24.34 -22.27
N CYS A 16 -12.01 24.92 -22.99
CA CYS A 16 -13.29 24.25 -23.30
C CYS A 16 -13.13 22.97 -24.14
N ILE A 17 -12.11 22.90 -25.00
CA ILE A 17 -11.77 21.70 -25.76
C ILE A 17 -11.09 20.68 -24.84
N PHE A 18 -10.18 21.12 -23.98
CA PHE A 18 -9.45 20.24 -23.05
C PHE A 18 -10.39 19.59 -22.04
N VAL A 19 -11.35 20.32 -21.43
CA VAL A 19 -12.35 19.74 -20.51
C VAL A 19 -13.20 18.64 -21.16
N ARG A 20 -13.34 18.66 -22.49
CA ARG A 20 -14.07 17.64 -23.29
C ARG A 20 -13.17 16.57 -23.91
N THR A 21 -11.86 16.67 -23.73
CA THR A 21 -10.89 15.70 -24.24
C THR A 21 -10.77 14.53 -23.26
N PRO A 22 -10.69 13.26 -23.72
CA PRO A 22 -10.46 12.12 -22.83
C PRO A 22 -9.23 12.34 -21.94
N ALA A 23 -9.36 12.11 -20.64
CA ALA A 23 -8.30 12.41 -19.67
C ALA A 23 -7.00 11.61 -19.92
N LYS A 24 -7.10 10.44 -20.58
CA LYS A 24 -5.96 9.68 -21.12
C LYS A 24 -5.09 10.50 -22.07
N ASP A 25 -5.72 11.27 -22.95
CA ASP A 25 -5.03 12.06 -23.96
C ASP A 25 -4.58 13.40 -23.38
N LEU A 26 -5.33 14.00 -22.44
CA LEU A 26 -4.84 15.13 -21.63
C LEU A 26 -3.55 14.78 -20.87
N LEU A 27 -3.48 13.60 -20.25
CA LEU A 27 -2.28 13.15 -19.52
C LEU A 27 -1.07 12.95 -20.46
N LYS A 28 -1.28 12.36 -21.66
CA LYS A 28 -0.22 12.28 -22.68
C LYS A 28 0.23 13.67 -23.11
N TRP A 29 -0.71 14.58 -23.39
CA TRP A 29 -0.44 15.95 -23.84
C TRP A 29 0.32 16.76 -22.78
N TYR A 30 -0.02 16.58 -21.50
CA TYR A 30 0.69 17.12 -20.35
C TYR A 30 2.14 16.64 -20.28
N GLN A 31 2.40 15.37 -20.60
CA GLN A 31 3.75 14.79 -20.60
C GLN A 31 4.61 15.24 -21.78
N VAL A 32 4.03 15.45 -22.98
CA VAL A 32 4.80 15.69 -24.22
C VAL A 32 4.84 17.15 -24.71
N CYS A 33 4.01 18.05 -24.16
CA CYS A 33 3.90 19.43 -24.66
C CYS A 33 3.93 20.48 -23.55
N GLN A 34 5.01 21.26 -23.46
CA GLN A 34 5.19 22.35 -22.47
C GLN A 34 4.14 23.47 -22.55
N LEU A 35 3.47 23.65 -23.69
CA LEU A 35 2.38 24.62 -23.82
C LEU A 35 1.07 24.06 -23.25
N PHE A 36 0.76 22.81 -23.53
CA PHE A 36 -0.43 22.14 -22.98
C PHE A 36 -0.28 21.88 -21.48
N LYS A 37 0.94 21.52 -21.03
CA LYS A 37 1.30 21.49 -19.62
C LYS A 37 0.94 22.78 -18.89
N ARG A 38 1.40 23.95 -19.37
CA ARG A 38 1.06 25.25 -18.76
C ARG A 38 -0.44 25.55 -18.76
N LEU A 39 -1.16 25.22 -19.82
CA LEU A 39 -2.62 25.40 -19.86
C LEU A 39 -3.38 24.51 -18.88
N ILE A 40 -2.83 23.33 -18.58
CA ILE A 40 -3.33 22.39 -17.57
C ILE A 40 -2.95 22.84 -16.16
N ASP A 41 -1.71 23.24 -15.94
CA ASP A 41 -1.20 23.77 -14.66
C ASP A 41 -1.99 25.03 -14.24
N ASP A 42 -2.40 25.87 -15.20
CA ASP A 42 -3.24 27.06 -14.96
C ASP A 42 -4.72 26.75 -14.66
N SER A 43 -5.19 25.50 -14.78
CA SER A 43 -6.61 25.14 -14.66
C SER A 43 -6.86 24.03 -13.64
N ALA A 44 -7.35 24.39 -12.46
CA ALA A 44 -7.71 23.43 -11.41
C ALA A 44 -8.79 22.42 -11.83
N GLU A 45 -9.63 22.74 -12.83
CA GLU A 45 -10.59 21.80 -13.41
C GLU A 45 -9.90 20.73 -14.27
N LEU A 46 -8.91 21.11 -15.08
CA LEU A 46 -8.10 20.15 -15.83
C LEU A 46 -7.19 19.32 -14.92
N GLN A 47 -6.62 19.94 -13.89
CA GLN A 47 -5.92 19.20 -12.84
C GLN A 47 -6.84 18.17 -12.19
N TYR A 48 -8.05 18.53 -11.77
CA TYR A 48 -9.03 17.59 -11.19
C TYR A 48 -9.31 16.40 -12.13
N LEU A 49 -9.58 16.65 -13.42
CA LEU A 49 -9.82 15.58 -14.41
C LEU A 49 -8.59 14.68 -14.61
N ILE A 50 -7.38 15.25 -14.62
CA ILE A 50 -6.13 14.49 -14.74
C ILE A 50 -5.85 13.69 -13.47
N GLU A 51 -6.07 14.25 -12.28
CA GLU A 51 -5.86 13.55 -11.01
C GLU A 51 -6.85 12.38 -10.88
N LEU A 52 -8.14 12.58 -11.18
CA LEU A 52 -9.15 11.50 -11.25
C LEU A 52 -8.65 10.34 -12.12
N TYR A 53 -8.27 10.63 -13.37
CA TYR A 53 -7.77 9.61 -14.31
C TYR A 53 -6.42 9.02 -13.89
N SER A 54 -5.54 9.82 -13.29
CA SER A 54 -4.27 9.37 -12.73
C SER A 54 -4.48 8.42 -11.55
N PHE A 55 -5.65 8.44 -10.92
CA PHE A 55 -6.06 7.51 -9.87
C PHE A 55 -7.24 6.63 -10.29
N GLY A 56 -7.47 6.40 -11.59
CA GLY A 56 -8.47 5.46 -12.12
C GLY A 56 -9.94 5.74 -11.74
N TYR A 57 -10.24 6.95 -11.29
CA TYR A 57 -11.61 7.44 -11.12
C TYR A 57 -12.09 8.16 -12.38
N VAL A 58 -13.40 8.35 -12.47
CA VAL A 58 -14.05 9.22 -13.46
C VAL A 58 -14.73 10.40 -12.78
N ALA A 59 -14.99 11.45 -13.56
CA ALA A 59 -15.81 12.56 -13.11
C ALA A 59 -17.25 12.06 -12.90
N PRO A 60 -17.86 12.29 -11.72
CA PRO A 60 -19.14 11.71 -11.39
C PRO A 60 -20.28 12.38 -12.16
N GLY A 61 -21.37 11.64 -12.39
CA GLY A 61 -22.54 12.15 -13.11
C GLY A 61 -23.18 13.37 -12.43
N ASN A 62 -23.17 13.39 -11.08
CA ASN A 62 -23.56 14.52 -10.26
C ASN A 62 -22.36 15.00 -9.41
N PRO A 63 -21.53 15.94 -9.87
CA PRO A 63 -20.36 16.39 -9.11
C PRO A 63 -20.72 17.37 -7.99
N ARG A 64 -19.97 17.35 -6.89
CA ARG A 64 -20.01 18.34 -5.78
C ARG A 64 -19.82 19.76 -6.31
N ARG A 65 -20.90 20.50 -6.57
CA ARG A 65 -20.86 21.90 -7.08
C ARG A 65 -20.67 22.94 -5.98
N ASP A 66 -20.80 22.51 -4.73
CA ASP A 66 -20.49 23.26 -3.51
C ASP A 66 -18.99 23.44 -3.26
N LEU A 67 -18.13 22.70 -3.99
CA LEU A 67 -16.66 22.77 -3.89
C LEU A 67 -16.04 23.38 -5.15
N LEU A 68 -15.03 24.22 -4.95
CA LEU A 68 -14.14 24.71 -6.00
C LEU A 68 -13.26 23.58 -6.53
N SER A 69 -12.84 23.65 -7.79
CA SER A 69 -11.99 22.61 -8.40
C SER A 69 -10.64 22.42 -7.68
N THR A 70 -10.09 23.47 -7.07
CA THR A 70 -8.90 23.39 -6.21
C THR A 70 -9.13 22.55 -4.94
N GLU A 71 -10.28 22.75 -4.28
CA GLU A 71 -10.69 21.97 -3.10
C GLU A 71 -10.92 20.50 -3.48
N LYS A 72 -11.49 20.24 -4.66
CA LYS A 72 -11.66 18.88 -5.19
C LYS A 72 -10.31 18.18 -5.41
N VAL A 73 -9.35 18.85 -6.04
CA VAL A 73 -7.97 18.34 -6.20
C VAL A 73 -7.35 18.04 -4.83
N GLN A 74 -7.50 18.94 -3.86
CA GLN A 74 -6.94 18.77 -2.52
C GLN A 74 -7.55 17.57 -1.78
N LEU A 75 -8.88 17.45 -1.77
CA LEU A 75 -9.59 16.33 -1.13
C LEU A 75 -9.26 14.99 -1.80
N LEU A 76 -9.20 14.95 -3.13
CA LEU A 76 -8.82 13.74 -3.88
C LEU A 76 -7.37 13.32 -3.58
N LYS A 77 -6.43 14.26 -3.49
CA LYS A 77 -5.05 14.01 -3.09
C LYS A 77 -4.92 13.56 -1.63
N GLN A 78 -5.74 14.11 -0.73
CA GLN A 78 -5.78 13.68 0.67
C GLN A 78 -6.33 12.26 0.80
N HIS A 79 -7.43 11.93 0.12
CA HIS A 79 -7.99 10.58 0.01
C HIS A 79 -6.93 9.58 -0.44
N GLN A 80 -6.28 9.85 -1.58
CA GLN A 80 -5.21 9.00 -2.09
C GLN A 80 -4.01 8.87 -1.14
N LYS A 81 -3.62 9.94 -0.43
CA LYS A 81 -2.55 9.90 0.58
C LYS A 81 -2.91 9.02 1.78
N ARG A 82 -4.17 9.01 2.24
CA ARG A 82 -4.64 8.12 3.32
C ARG A 82 -4.57 6.66 2.90
N TRP A 83 -5.13 6.33 1.75
CA TRP A 83 -5.04 4.98 1.18
C TRP A 83 -3.59 4.51 0.95
N LYS A 84 -2.60 5.40 0.75
CA LYS A 84 -1.17 5.02 0.65
C LYS A 84 -0.48 4.77 2.00
N SER A 85 -1.10 5.09 3.13
CA SER A 85 -0.49 4.97 4.47
C SER A 85 -0.87 3.66 5.14
N THR A 86 0.07 2.73 5.36
CA THR A 86 -0.17 1.50 6.16
C THR A 86 -0.39 1.75 7.65
N SER A 87 -0.18 2.98 8.14
CA SER A 87 -0.55 3.35 9.51
C SER A 87 -1.96 3.93 9.57
N TRP A 88 -2.85 3.28 10.31
CA TRP A 88 -4.11 3.85 10.79
C TRP A 88 -3.83 5.14 11.56
N THR A 89 -4.41 6.25 11.13
CA THR A 89 -4.28 7.52 11.86
C THR A 89 -5.25 7.62 13.03
N GLN A 90 -6.42 6.98 12.91
CA GLN A 90 -7.59 7.22 13.74
C GLN A 90 -8.66 6.09 13.53
N VAL A 91 -9.41 5.63 14.56
CA VAL A 91 -10.48 4.58 14.51
C VAL A 91 -11.78 4.88 15.33
N ASP A 92 -12.89 5.28 14.69
CA ASP A 92 -14.07 5.92 15.31
C ASP A 92 -15.01 4.91 15.94
N VAL A 93 -15.51 5.26 17.13
CA VAL A 93 -16.38 4.41 17.94
C VAL A 93 -17.77 5.02 18.02
N TYR A 94 -18.69 4.51 17.21
CA TYR A 94 -20.09 4.95 17.20
C TYR A 94 -20.97 3.98 18.02
N PRO A 95 -21.59 4.42 19.13
CA PRO A 95 -22.45 3.57 19.94
C PRO A 95 -23.80 3.31 19.28
N LEU A 96 -24.21 2.03 19.26
CA LEU A 96 -25.53 1.64 18.81
C LEU A 96 -26.57 1.80 19.91
N LYS A 97 -27.84 1.95 19.52
CA LYS A 97 -28.95 1.99 20.46
C LYS A 97 -29.13 0.61 21.10
N LYS A 98 -28.67 0.44 22.34
CA LYS A 98 -28.91 -0.76 23.15
C LYS A 98 -30.42 -0.97 23.35
N ARG A 99 -31.01 -1.81 22.50
CA ARG A 99 -32.41 -2.23 22.53
C ARG A 99 -32.49 -3.70 22.94
N ASN A 100 -33.61 -4.09 23.55
CA ASN A 100 -33.71 -5.35 24.27
C ASN A 100 -33.78 -6.53 23.28
N LEU A 101 -32.68 -7.28 23.14
CA LEU A 101 -32.51 -8.41 22.20
C LEU A 101 -33.35 -9.66 22.52
N ASN A 102 -34.48 -9.49 23.23
CA ASN A 102 -35.47 -10.53 23.52
C ASN A 102 -36.52 -10.65 22.37
N GLY A 103 -36.17 -10.20 21.17
CA GLY A 103 -36.96 -10.39 19.95
C GLY A 103 -36.17 -11.26 18.99
N ASP A 104 -36.84 -12.20 18.31
CA ASP A 104 -36.19 -13.32 17.61
C ASP A 104 -35.59 -12.95 16.24
N THR A 105 -35.56 -11.67 15.85
CA THR A 105 -35.16 -11.23 14.50
C THR A 105 -34.05 -10.17 14.51
N SER A 106 -33.00 -10.43 13.73
CA SER A 106 -31.88 -9.53 13.48
C SER A 106 -31.60 -9.39 11.97
N THR A 107 -32.54 -8.79 11.25
CA THR A 107 -32.32 -8.39 9.84
C THR A 107 -31.39 -7.17 9.80
N TYR A 108 -30.63 -6.99 8.72
CA TYR A 108 -29.84 -5.78 8.50
C TYR A 108 -29.54 -5.59 7.01
N ASP A 109 -29.21 -4.37 6.60
CA ASP A 109 -28.63 -4.10 5.28
C ASP A 109 -27.47 -3.11 5.44
N TYR A 110 -26.53 -3.16 4.51
CA TYR A 110 -25.45 -2.19 4.35
C TYR A 110 -25.35 -1.81 2.89
N CYS A 111 -25.58 -0.53 2.58
CA CYS A 111 -25.50 -0.01 1.23
C CYS A 111 -24.96 1.43 1.21
N GLY A 112 -23.99 1.70 0.33
CA GLY A 112 -23.58 3.07 -0.04
C GLY A 112 -23.17 4.00 1.11
N GLY A 113 -22.64 3.45 2.21
CA GLY A 113 -22.27 4.17 3.44
C GLY A 113 -23.37 4.27 4.51
N VAL A 114 -24.45 3.50 4.40
CA VAL A 114 -25.50 3.40 5.42
C VAL A 114 -25.62 1.94 5.89
N TYR A 115 -25.60 1.73 7.20
CA TYR A 115 -26.04 0.50 7.86
C TYR A 115 -27.46 0.67 8.40
N ALA A 116 -28.29 -0.36 8.29
CA ALA A 116 -29.62 -0.39 8.87
C ALA A 116 -29.85 -1.72 9.57
N GLN A 117 -30.35 -1.69 10.82
CA GLN A 117 -30.59 -2.86 11.66
C GLN A 117 -32.09 -2.97 11.96
N GLY A 118 -32.67 -4.09 11.56
CA GLY A 118 -34.07 -4.42 11.80
C GLY A 118 -34.26 -5.13 13.14
N SER A 119 -35.38 -4.86 13.81
CA SER A 119 -35.80 -5.60 15.01
C SER A 119 -37.32 -5.78 15.08
N SER A 120 -37.75 -6.81 15.80
CA SER A 120 -39.16 -7.06 16.13
C SER A 120 -39.62 -6.29 17.36
N PHE A 121 -40.94 -6.24 17.56
CA PHE A 121 -41.49 -5.96 18.90
C PHE A 121 -41.21 -7.16 19.84
N PRO A 122 -41.14 -6.96 21.18
CA PRO A 122 -40.87 -8.07 22.11
C PRO A 122 -41.85 -9.24 21.91
N GLY A 123 -41.32 -10.44 21.65
CA GLY A 123 -42.10 -11.64 21.34
C GLY A 123 -42.69 -11.72 19.91
N GLY A 124 -42.30 -10.81 19.01
CA GLY A 124 -42.73 -10.81 17.60
C GLY A 124 -41.73 -11.49 16.65
N GLN A 125 -42.25 -12.08 15.58
CA GLN A 125 -41.47 -12.85 14.58
C GLN A 125 -41.08 -12.07 13.31
N TYR A 126 -41.43 -10.77 13.23
CA TYR A 126 -41.25 -9.94 12.02
C TYR A 126 -40.51 -8.65 12.35
N THR A 127 -39.74 -8.15 11.39
CA THR A 127 -39.10 -6.83 11.49
C THR A 127 -40.20 -5.78 11.48
N ARG A 128 -40.28 -4.99 12.56
CA ARG A 128 -41.20 -3.84 12.69
C ARG A 128 -40.48 -2.55 13.00
N ARG A 129 -39.22 -2.60 13.42
CA ARG A 129 -38.38 -1.45 13.71
C ARG A 129 -37.15 -1.46 12.83
N LEU A 130 -36.66 -0.28 12.50
CA LEU A 130 -35.44 -0.10 11.73
C LEU A 130 -34.61 1.01 12.37
N ASP A 131 -33.38 0.71 12.77
CA ASP A 131 -32.40 1.67 13.28
C ASP A 131 -31.31 1.87 12.22
N LEU A 132 -31.14 3.11 11.74
CA LEU A 132 -30.28 3.45 10.59
C LEU A 132 -29.11 4.35 11.02
N TYR A 133 -27.95 4.08 10.43
CA TYR A 133 -26.64 4.60 10.81
C TYR A 133 -25.84 4.91 9.54
N GLN A 134 -25.72 6.20 9.21
CA GLN A 134 -24.99 6.69 8.05
C GLN A 134 -23.57 7.13 8.45
N ILE A 135 -22.59 6.56 7.77
CA ILE A 135 -21.15 6.76 7.95
C ILE A 135 -20.71 8.10 7.29
N PRO A 136 -19.73 8.83 7.87
CA PRO A 136 -19.17 10.01 7.22
C PRO A 136 -18.54 9.69 5.85
N SER A 137 -18.69 10.57 4.87
CA SER A 137 -18.04 10.42 3.56
C SER A 137 -17.55 11.77 3.03
N VAL A 138 -16.27 11.84 2.66
CA VAL A 138 -15.67 13.01 1.98
C VAL A 138 -16.16 13.09 0.55
N ASN A 139 -16.29 11.92 -0.11
CA ASN A 139 -16.79 11.81 -1.48
C ASN A 139 -18.19 12.46 -1.58
N LYS A 140 -19.12 12.05 -0.71
CA LYS A 140 -20.50 12.57 -0.68
C LYS A 140 -20.67 13.87 0.13
N GLY A 141 -19.70 14.23 0.97
CA GLY A 141 -19.77 15.42 1.86
C GLY A 141 -20.74 15.27 3.04
N ILE A 142 -21.02 14.03 3.45
CA ILE A 142 -22.06 13.70 4.45
C ILE A 142 -21.39 13.40 5.80
N PRO A 143 -21.85 13.97 6.93
CA PRO A 143 -21.36 13.62 8.27
C PRO A 143 -22.06 12.37 8.82
N TRP A 144 -21.56 11.84 9.95
CA TRP A 144 -22.25 10.78 10.69
C TRP A 144 -23.68 11.19 11.05
N LYS A 145 -24.65 10.30 10.84
CA LYS A 145 -26.06 10.52 11.16
C LYS A 145 -26.73 9.22 11.58
N GLN A 146 -27.57 9.27 12.62
CA GLN A 146 -28.43 8.16 13.02
C GLN A 146 -29.92 8.58 13.01
N TRP A 147 -30.82 7.67 12.63
CA TRP A 147 -32.28 7.83 12.76
C TRP A 147 -32.95 6.46 12.93
N SER A 148 -34.24 6.45 13.24
CA SER A 148 -34.99 5.22 13.47
C SER A 148 -36.42 5.32 12.99
N PHE A 149 -36.99 4.19 12.58
CA PHE A 149 -38.43 3.98 12.47
C PHE A 149 -38.86 3.07 13.62
N ASP A 150 -39.64 3.62 14.57
CA ASP A 150 -40.11 2.88 15.75
C ASP A 150 -41.29 1.93 15.45
N ASP A 151 -41.94 2.11 14.29
CA ASP A 151 -42.76 1.13 13.59
C ASP A 151 -42.66 1.34 12.07
N LEU A 152 -42.48 0.27 11.30
CA LEU A 152 -42.55 0.24 9.84
C LEU A 152 -44.00 0.18 9.33
N GLY A 153 -44.96 -0.22 10.16
CA GLY A 153 -46.38 -0.32 9.80
C GLY A 153 -46.75 -1.63 9.08
N VAL A 154 -45.78 -2.39 8.57
CA VAL A 154 -45.95 -3.65 7.84
C VAL A 154 -45.05 -4.75 8.40
N ASP A 155 -45.52 -6.00 8.36
CA ASP A 155 -44.83 -7.16 8.92
C ASP A 155 -43.67 -7.60 8.00
N THR A 156 -42.57 -6.87 8.12
CA THR A 156 -41.44 -6.98 7.21
C THR A 156 -40.65 -8.24 7.51
N ARG A 157 -40.61 -9.18 6.56
CA ARG A 157 -39.70 -10.33 6.62
C ARG A 157 -38.26 -9.88 6.49
N ASP A 158 -37.99 -9.04 5.50
CA ASP A 158 -36.65 -8.53 5.20
C ASP A 158 -36.72 -7.26 4.34
N PHE A 159 -35.61 -6.55 4.18
CA PHE A 159 -35.57 -5.27 3.48
C PHE A 159 -34.25 -5.04 2.75
N VAL A 160 -34.27 -4.16 1.74
CA VAL A 160 -33.07 -3.64 1.07
C VAL A 160 -33.22 -2.13 0.87
N MET A 161 -32.13 -1.37 0.94
CA MET A 161 -32.13 0.08 0.77
C MET A 161 -31.16 0.55 -0.32
N GLN A 162 -31.52 1.59 -1.06
CA GLN A 162 -30.61 2.37 -1.91
C GLN A 162 -30.58 3.82 -1.42
N PRO A 163 -29.60 4.20 -0.58
CA PRO A 163 -29.51 5.56 -0.06
C PRO A 163 -29.31 6.64 -1.13
N GLU A 164 -28.73 6.29 -2.29
CA GLU A 164 -28.55 7.25 -3.39
C GLU A 164 -29.90 7.69 -3.97
N TYR A 165 -30.85 6.76 -4.06
CA TYR A 165 -32.21 7.01 -4.55
C TYR A 165 -33.21 7.41 -3.45
N ASP A 166 -32.78 7.55 -2.19
CA ASP A 166 -33.64 7.66 -0.99
C ASP A 166 -34.70 6.52 -0.93
N LEU A 167 -34.36 5.32 -1.42
CA LEU A 167 -35.28 4.19 -1.56
C LEU A 167 -35.06 3.15 -0.45
N LEU A 168 -36.17 2.70 0.15
CA LEU A 168 -36.28 1.60 1.09
C LEU A 168 -37.33 0.62 0.55
N VAL A 169 -36.94 -0.63 0.32
CA VAL A 169 -37.79 -1.70 -0.18
C VAL A 169 -38.05 -2.69 0.95
N LEU A 170 -39.31 -2.83 1.36
CA LEU A 170 -39.73 -3.77 2.41
C LEU A 170 -40.45 -4.98 1.79
N LEU A 171 -40.01 -6.20 2.12
CA LEU A 171 -40.71 -7.42 1.75
C LEU A 171 -41.66 -7.84 2.88
N GLU A 172 -42.95 -7.73 2.63
CA GLU A 172 -44.02 -8.30 3.45
C GLU A 172 -44.38 -9.69 2.90
N SER A 173 -44.41 -10.69 3.78
CA SER A 173 -44.87 -12.05 3.44
C SER A 173 -46.33 -12.19 3.83
N ASN A 174 -47.18 -12.41 2.82
CA ASN A 174 -48.61 -12.63 3.00
C ASN A 174 -48.88 -14.12 3.26
N GLN A 175 -50.13 -14.54 3.12
CA GLN A 175 -50.53 -15.95 3.26
C GLN A 175 -49.77 -16.88 2.28
N THR A 176 -49.41 -18.06 2.78
CA THR A 176 -49.05 -19.22 1.96
C THR A 176 -50.31 -20.05 1.70
N VAL A 177 -50.63 -20.33 0.43
CA VAL A 177 -51.80 -21.13 0.04
C VAL A 177 -51.33 -22.49 -0.49
N LEU A 178 -51.82 -23.58 0.10
CA LEU A 178 -51.62 -24.94 -0.42
C LEU A 178 -52.37 -25.12 -1.75
N TYR A 179 -51.75 -25.79 -2.73
CA TYR A 179 -52.50 -26.23 -3.91
C TYR A 179 -53.57 -27.26 -3.49
N PRO A 180 -54.82 -27.13 -3.97
CA PRO A 180 -55.83 -28.17 -3.75
C PRO A 180 -55.35 -29.47 -4.42
N ASN A 181 -55.23 -30.54 -3.62
CA ASN A 181 -54.67 -31.86 -3.94
C ASN A 181 -53.15 -32.07 -3.74
N SER A 182 -52.46 -31.29 -2.89
CA SER A 182 -51.06 -31.51 -2.49
C SER A 182 -50.76 -32.80 -1.67
N ALA A 183 -51.71 -33.73 -1.58
CA ALA A 183 -51.57 -34.98 -0.83
C ALA A 183 -50.85 -36.12 -1.57
N GLY A 184 -50.34 -35.89 -2.79
CA GLY A 184 -49.67 -36.92 -3.60
C GLY A 184 -48.87 -36.38 -4.79
N ILE A 185 -48.30 -35.18 -4.68
CA ILE A 185 -47.47 -34.58 -5.73
C ILE A 185 -46.09 -35.26 -5.76
N ASN A 186 -45.61 -35.61 -6.96
CA ASN A 186 -44.29 -36.23 -7.17
C ASN A 186 -43.14 -35.33 -6.70
N GLU A 187 -41.99 -35.93 -6.37
CA GLU A 187 -40.73 -35.21 -6.10
C GLU A 187 -40.29 -34.40 -7.35
N GLY A 188 -40.73 -33.14 -7.45
CA GLY A 188 -40.41 -32.28 -8.58
C GLY A 188 -41.36 -31.12 -8.84
N GLU A 189 -42.64 -31.23 -8.44
CA GLU A 189 -43.65 -30.19 -8.66
C GLU A 189 -44.02 -29.39 -7.38
N PRO A 190 -44.34 -28.07 -7.49
CA PRO A 190 -44.69 -27.24 -6.34
C PRO A 190 -46.01 -27.63 -5.65
N ASP A 191 -46.06 -27.61 -4.32
CA ASP A 191 -47.25 -27.96 -3.51
C ASP A 191 -47.92 -26.76 -2.83
N ARG A 192 -47.27 -25.59 -2.83
CA ARG A 192 -47.75 -24.33 -2.23
C ARG A 192 -47.54 -23.16 -3.20
N THR A 193 -48.27 -22.07 -2.99
CA THR A 193 -48.00 -20.74 -3.55
C THR A 193 -47.79 -19.76 -2.41
N HIS A 194 -46.65 -19.08 -2.37
CA HIS A 194 -46.43 -17.97 -1.47
C HIS A 194 -46.80 -16.66 -2.15
N TYR A 195 -47.43 -15.75 -1.40
CA TYR A 195 -47.79 -14.41 -1.82
C TYR A 195 -46.97 -13.37 -1.05
N PHE A 196 -46.51 -12.32 -1.73
CA PHE A 196 -45.67 -11.26 -1.16
C PHE A 196 -46.13 -9.88 -1.62
N THR A 197 -45.97 -8.90 -0.73
CA THR A 197 -46.08 -7.47 -1.07
C THR A 197 -44.69 -6.85 -0.95
N ILE A 198 -44.18 -6.28 -2.04
CA ILE A 198 -42.98 -5.45 -2.03
C ILE A 198 -43.45 -4.00 -1.88
N HIS A 199 -43.07 -3.34 -0.78
CA HIS A 199 -43.39 -1.92 -0.53
C HIS A 199 -42.21 -1.05 -0.93
N LEU A 200 -42.45 -0.02 -1.75
CA LEU A 200 -41.46 0.95 -2.21
C LEU A 200 -41.64 2.26 -1.45
N ARG A 201 -40.66 2.59 -0.59
CA ARG A 201 -40.75 3.68 0.38
C ARG A 201 -39.51 4.56 0.38
N THR A 202 -39.64 5.71 1.03
CA THR A 202 -38.53 6.64 1.28
C THR A 202 -37.65 6.16 2.43
N LEU A 203 -36.33 6.12 2.26
CA LEU A 203 -35.37 5.70 3.29
C LEU A 203 -35.26 6.74 4.43
N ARG A 204 -35.53 8.00 4.13
CA ARG A 204 -35.55 9.13 5.07
C ARG A 204 -36.80 9.19 5.95
N THR A 205 -37.96 8.80 5.42
CA THR A 205 -39.27 9.07 6.04
C THR A 205 -40.20 7.86 6.18
N ASN A 206 -39.90 6.71 5.56
CA ASN A 206 -40.75 5.51 5.54
C ASN A 206 -42.16 5.74 4.92
N GLU A 207 -42.37 6.86 4.24
CA GLU A 207 -43.55 7.15 3.42
C GLU A 207 -43.42 6.53 2.02
N PRO A 208 -44.52 6.27 1.29
CA PRO A 208 -44.50 5.79 -0.10
C PRO A 208 -43.55 6.61 -0.99
N HIS A 209 -42.76 5.93 -1.83
CA HIS A 209 -41.72 6.60 -2.62
C HIS A 209 -42.35 7.50 -3.72
N PRO A 210 -41.98 8.79 -3.84
CA PRO A 210 -42.67 9.72 -4.74
C PRO A 210 -42.48 9.39 -6.23
N ASP A 211 -41.32 8.85 -6.63
CA ASP A 211 -41.07 8.40 -8.01
C ASP A 211 -41.68 7.01 -8.32
N ALA A 212 -42.28 6.32 -7.35
CA ALA A 212 -42.92 5.02 -7.57
C ALA A 212 -44.41 5.19 -7.88
N ALA A 213 -44.77 5.16 -9.18
CA ALA A 213 -46.16 5.24 -9.64
C ALA A 213 -47.05 4.10 -9.07
N ARG A 214 -46.42 3.00 -8.66
CA ARG A 214 -47.03 1.90 -7.91
C ARG A 214 -46.18 1.66 -6.65
N PRO A 215 -46.52 2.25 -5.48
CA PRO A 215 -45.72 2.11 -4.26
C PRO A 215 -45.79 0.70 -3.64
N THR A 216 -46.59 -0.20 -4.19
CA THR A 216 -46.59 -1.63 -3.86
C THR A 216 -46.59 -2.49 -5.13
N ILE A 217 -45.82 -3.58 -5.09
CA ILE A 217 -45.80 -4.62 -6.12
C ILE A 217 -46.22 -5.93 -5.45
N ASN A 218 -47.34 -6.51 -5.90
CA ASN A 218 -47.81 -7.81 -5.43
C ASN A 218 -47.24 -8.91 -6.33
N TYR A 219 -46.68 -9.96 -5.73
CA TYR A 219 -46.15 -11.10 -6.48
C TYR A 219 -46.48 -12.42 -5.80
N SER A 220 -46.58 -13.49 -6.58
CA SER A 220 -46.83 -14.85 -6.09
C SER A 220 -45.92 -15.84 -6.81
N THR A 221 -45.27 -16.73 -6.06
CA THR A 221 -44.44 -17.79 -6.63
C THR A 221 -44.84 -19.16 -6.06
N PRO A 222 -44.86 -20.22 -6.90
CA PRO A 222 -44.96 -21.59 -6.42
C PRO A 222 -43.78 -21.96 -5.52
N SER A 223 -43.99 -22.88 -4.58
CA SER A 223 -42.98 -23.43 -3.65
C SER A 223 -43.32 -24.86 -3.24
N TYR A 224 -42.45 -25.49 -2.46
CA TYR A 224 -42.40 -26.93 -2.20
C TYR A 224 -42.47 -27.25 -0.69
N ARG A 225 -42.98 -28.44 -0.34
CA ARG A 225 -43.14 -28.89 1.05
C ARG A 225 -41.78 -29.13 1.71
N ARG A 226 -41.62 -28.69 2.97
CA ARG A 226 -40.35 -28.78 3.74
C ARG A 226 -39.16 -28.06 3.06
N THR A 227 -39.42 -26.99 2.31
CA THR A 227 -38.38 -26.22 1.62
C THR A 227 -38.24 -24.82 2.20
N THR A 228 -37.00 -24.39 2.39
CA THR A 228 -36.72 -23.00 2.72
C THR A 228 -36.80 -22.16 1.44
N SER A 229 -37.78 -21.26 1.39
CA SER A 229 -37.85 -20.25 0.34
C SER A 229 -37.01 -19.03 0.74
N SER A 230 -36.11 -18.60 -0.15
CA SER A 230 -35.24 -17.44 0.05
C SER A 230 -35.28 -16.46 -1.12
N PHE A 231 -34.87 -15.22 -0.87
CA PHE A 231 -35.01 -14.10 -1.79
C PHE A 231 -33.76 -13.25 -1.74
N TYR A 232 -33.13 -13.02 -2.89
CA TYR A 232 -31.98 -12.11 -3.01
C TYR A 232 -32.34 -10.93 -3.92
N PHE A 233 -31.91 -9.73 -3.54
CA PHE A 233 -32.32 -8.47 -4.14
C PHE A 233 -31.10 -7.71 -4.68
N GLN A 234 -31.24 -7.06 -5.83
CA GLN A 234 -30.30 -6.03 -6.29
C GLN A 234 -31.06 -4.89 -6.96
N ILE A 235 -30.64 -3.65 -6.73
CA ILE A 235 -31.23 -2.46 -7.35
C ILE A 235 -30.15 -1.72 -8.15
N VAL A 236 -30.47 -1.37 -9.40
CA VAL A 236 -29.60 -0.65 -10.35
C VAL A 236 -30.46 0.37 -11.09
N GLY A 237 -30.31 1.65 -10.76
CA GLY A 237 -31.16 2.70 -11.32
C GLY A 237 -32.65 2.45 -11.04
N ARG A 238 -33.46 2.51 -12.10
CA ARG A 238 -34.89 2.15 -12.08
C ARG A 238 -35.17 0.65 -11.93
N TYR A 239 -34.18 -0.23 -12.03
CA TYR A 239 -34.39 -1.68 -12.01
C TYR A 239 -34.29 -2.25 -10.59
N LEU A 240 -35.36 -2.93 -10.16
CA LEU A 240 -35.43 -3.77 -8.96
C LEU A 240 -35.45 -5.23 -9.41
N ALA A 241 -34.38 -5.97 -9.15
CA ALA A 241 -34.27 -7.38 -9.46
C ALA A 241 -34.40 -8.23 -8.19
N VAL A 242 -35.20 -9.29 -8.27
CA VAL A 242 -35.43 -10.24 -7.16
C VAL A 242 -35.26 -11.67 -7.67
N GLN A 243 -34.28 -12.36 -7.10
CA GLN A 243 -34.08 -13.79 -7.28
C GLN A 243 -34.84 -14.54 -6.20
N PHE A 244 -35.71 -15.46 -6.63
CA PHE A 244 -36.45 -16.39 -5.79
C PHE A 244 -35.67 -17.70 -5.75
N LEU A 245 -35.53 -18.29 -4.57
CA LEU A 245 -34.73 -19.47 -4.30
C LEU A 245 -35.56 -20.50 -3.54
N VAL A 246 -35.51 -21.76 -3.95
CA VAL A 246 -36.14 -22.90 -3.24
C VAL A 246 -35.18 -24.09 -3.20
N THR A 247 -34.98 -24.67 -2.02
CA THR A 247 -34.18 -25.91 -1.85
C THR A 247 -35.13 -27.10 -1.76
N ASN A 248 -35.17 -28.00 -2.74
CA ASN A 248 -36.09 -29.15 -2.69
C ASN A 248 -35.72 -30.16 -1.59
N ALA A 249 -36.62 -31.13 -1.32
CA ALA A 249 -36.40 -32.15 -0.29
C ALA A 249 -35.14 -33.03 -0.48
N SER A 250 -34.59 -33.11 -1.70
CA SER A 250 -33.32 -33.78 -2.00
C SER A 250 -32.08 -32.88 -1.84
N GLY A 251 -32.24 -31.69 -1.25
CA GLY A 251 -31.16 -30.73 -1.00
C GLY A 251 -30.66 -29.96 -2.24
N SER A 252 -31.33 -30.07 -3.39
CA SER A 252 -30.96 -29.33 -4.61
C SER A 252 -31.62 -27.96 -4.66
N ASP A 253 -30.80 -26.94 -4.87
CA ASP A 253 -31.25 -25.56 -5.00
C ASP A 253 -31.76 -25.26 -6.41
N LYS A 254 -32.87 -24.54 -6.48
CA LYS A 254 -33.39 -23.95 -7.71
C LYS A 254 -33.68 -22.47 -7.52
N PHE A 255 -33.56 -21.69 -8.60
CA PHE A 255 -33.84 -20.27 -8.60
C PHE A 255 -34.76 -19.84 -9.75
N LYS A 256 -35.43 -18.70 -9.58
CA LYS A 256 -36.01 -17.86 -10.64
C LYS A 256 -35.50 -16.44 -10.44
N LEU A 257 -35.44 -15.64 -11.50
CA LEU A 257 -35.14 -14.21 -11.41
C LEU A 257 -36.25 -13.40 -12.06
N ARG A 258 -36.62 -12.27 -11.48
CA ARG A 258 -37.52 -11.29 -12.11
C ARG A 258 -37.00 -9.89 -11.87
N VAL A 259 -37.12 -9.03 -12.89
CA VAL A 259 -36.69 -7.64 -12.86
C VAL A 259 -37.90 -6.75 -13.15
N TRP A 260 -38.15 -5.77 -12.29
CA TRP A 260 -39.14 -4.72 -12.46
C TRP A 260 -38.47 -3.37 -12.69
N ASP A 261 -39.15 -2.49 -13.41
CA ASP A 261 -38.93 -1.05 -13.26
C ASP A 261 -39.73 -0.61 -12.02
N TRP A 262 -39.05 -0.26 -10.92
CA TRP A 262 -39.72 0.11 -9.68
C TRP A 262 -40.39 1.50 -9.74
N THR A 263 -40.01 2.35 -10.70
CA THR A 263 -40.65 3.67 -10.88
C THR A 263 -42.03 3.55 -11.55
N THR A 264 -42.20 2.58 -12.47
CA THR A 264 -43.47 2.34 -13.17
C THR A 264 -44.26 1.14 -12.65
N GLY A 265 -43.58 0.20 -11.96
CA GLY A 265 -44.12 -1.09 -11.55
C GLY A 265 -44.50 -2.00 -12.72
N LYS A 266 -43.78 -1.91 -13.85
CA LYS A 266 -43.85 -2.85 -14.99
C LYS A 266 -42.79 -3.95 -14.86
N ASP A 267 -43.10 -5.17 -15.29
CA ASP A 267 -42.08 -6.21 -15.53
C ASP A 267 -41.12 -5.75 -16.64
N VAL A 268 -39.82 -6.07 -16.51
CA VAL A 268 -38.77 -5.76 -17.50
C VAL A 268 -38.24 -7.03 -18.15
N THR A 269 -37.83 -8.02 -17.35
CA THR A 269 -37.37 -9.33 -17.81
C THR A 269 -37.45 -10.39 -16.70
N TYR A 270 -37.26 -11.66 -17.04
CA TYR A 270 -37.28 -12.77 -16.10
C TYR A 270 -36.37 -13.93 -16.55
N ILE A 271 -35.96 -14.78 -15.61
CA ILE A 271 -35.36 -16.09 -15.87
C ILE A 271 -36.28 -17.13 -15.21
N GLU A 272 -37.08 -17.77 -16.05
CA GLU A 272 -38.06 -18.80 -15.69
C GLU A 272 -38.09 -19.86 -16.81
N PRO A 273 -38.44 -21.14 -16.53
CA PRO A 273 -38.85 -21.72 -15.24
C PRO A 273 -37.67 -21.88 -14.27
N TRP A 274 -37.90 -22.57 -13.14
CA TRP A 274 -36.90 -22.84 -12.10
C TRP A 274 -35.60 -23.44 -12.67
N GLN A 275 -34.49 -22.73 -12.51
CA GLN A 275 -33.14 -23.11 -12.94
C GLN A 275 -32.30 -23.67 -11.78
N PRO A 276 -31.38 -24.62 -11.97
CA PRO A 276 -30.55 -25.15 -10.88
C PRO A 276 -29.50 -24.16 -10.32
N GLY A 277 -29.15 -24.32 -9.05
CA GLY A 277 -27.76 -24.20 -8.58
C GLY A 277 -27.15 -22.80 -8.40
N ALA A 278 -27.91 -21.71 -8.41
CA ALA A 278 -27.42 -20.36 -8.08
C ALA A 278 -27.98 -19.84 -6.75
N LYS A 279 -27.17 -19.10 -5.99
CA LYS A 279 -27.58 -18.49 -4.69
C LYS A 279 -27.68 -16.97 -4.68
N THR A 280 -27.01 -16.30 -5.60
CA THR A 280 -27.11 -14.85 -5.85
C THR A 280 -27.02 -14.61 -7.36
N PHE A 281 -27.15 -13.36 -7.79
CA PHE A 281 -26.77 -12.89 -9.13
C PHE A 281 -26.04 -11.55 -8.98
N THR A 282 -25.53 -10.98 -10.06
CA THR A 282 -25.21 -9.56 -10.06
C THR A 282 -25.31 -8.93 -11.44
N PHE A 283 -25.79 -7.69 -11.53
CA PHE A 283 -25.69 -6.91 -12.75
C PHE A 283 -24.22 -6.57 -13.07
N LEU A 284 -23.82 -6.76 -14.33
CA LEU A 284 -22.54 -6.26 -14.87
C LEU A 284 -22.76 -4.90 -15.57
N SER A 285 -23.90 -4.73 -16.22
CA SER A 285 -24.43 -3.47 -16.73
C SER A 285 -25.94 -3.44 -16.52
N ASP A 286 -26.62 -2.37 -16.93
CA ASP A 286 -28.08 -2.29 -16.93
C ASP A 286 -28.77 -3.20 -17.98
N GLN A 287 -28.00 -3.98 -18.74
CA GLN A 287 -28.47 -4.97 -19.72
C GLN A 287 -27.78 -6.35 -19.59
N LEU A 288 -26.92 -6.54 -18.59
CA LEU A 288 -26.14 -7.77 -18.39
C LEU A 288 -26.26 -8.26 -16.94
N ILE A 289 -26.66 -9.52 -16.77
CA ILE A 289 -26.80 -10.18 -15.47
C ILE A 289 -25.89 -11.41 -15.46
N LEU A 290 -24.99 -11.49 -14.48
CA LEU A 290 -24.16 -12.66 -14.22
C LEU A 290 -24.78 -13.50 -13.11
N ILE A 291 -24.81 -14.82 -13.31
CA ILE A 291 -25.33 -15.80 -12.36
C ILE A 291 -24.31 -16.94 -12.21
N PRO A 292 -23.82 -17.22 -10.99
CA PRO A 292 -22.94 -18.35 -10.74
C PRO A 292 -23.80 -19.59 -10.53
N CYS A 293 -23.51 -20.65 -11.29
CA CYS A 293 -24.27 -21.89 -11.32
C CYS A 293 -23.38 -23.08 -10.94
N LEU A 294 -23.96 -24.02 -10.20
CA LEU A 294 -23.40 -25.34 -9.95
C LEU A 294 -24.09 -26.38 -10.84
N GLU A 295 -23.30 -27.13 -11.60
CA GLU A 295 -23.75 -28.22 -12.47
C GLU A 295 -23.29 -29.57 -11.91
N VAL A 296 -24.17 -30.57 -11.90
CA VAL A 296 -23.84 -31.91 -11.39
C VAL A 296 -23.12 -32.71 -12.48
N VAL A 297 -21.86 -33.08 -12.22
CA VAL A 297 -21.02 -33.84 -13.17
C VAL A 297 -21.15 -35.34 -12.95
N SER A 298 -21.31 -35.80 -11.70
CA SER A 298 -21.58 -37.21 -11.40
C SER A 298 -22.39 -37.42 -10.13
N THR A 299 -23.38 -38.31 -10.22
CA THR A 299 -24.06 -38.90 -9.07
C THR A 299 -23.15 -39.96 -8.47
N GLY A 300 -22.63 -39.72 -7.26
CA GLY A 300 -21.61 -40.57 -6.65
C GLY A 300 -22.04 -42.03 -6.45
N GLY A 301 -21.11 -42.95 -6.67
CA GLY A 301 -21.24 -44.34 -6.23
C GLY A 301 -21.13 -44.49 -4.71
N VAL A 302 -21.41 -45.70 -4.22
CA VAL A 302 -21.50 -46.04 -2.78
C VAL A 302 -20.28 -45.51 -2.00
N GLY A 303 -20.49 -44.45 -1.20
CA GLY A 303 -19.47 -43.84 -0.35
C GLY A 303 -19.49 -42.30 -0.30
N LEU A 304 -20.04 -41.63 -1.32
CA LEU A 304 -20.21 -40.17 -1.34
C LEU A 304 -21.60 -39.76 -0.83
N LEU A 305 -21.65 -38.81 0.13
CA LEU A 305 -22.89 -38.28 0.70
C LEU A 305 -23.61 -37.25 -0.21
N HIS A 306 -22.91 -36.69 -1.20
CA HIS A 306 -23.44 -35.67 -2.12
C HIS A 306 -22.88 -35.87 -3.55
N PRO A 307 -23.58 -35.39 -4.60
CA PRO A 307 -23.10 -35.44 -5.99
C PRO A 307 -21.93 -34.49 -6.24
N ARG A 308 -21.02 -34.87 -7.16
CA ARG A 308 -19.88 -34.01 -7.56
C ARG A 308 -20.37 -32.90 -8.49
N THR A 309 -19.98 -31.67 -8.18
CA THR A 309 -20.39 -30.44 -8.87
C THR A 309 -19.22 -29.72 -9.53
N HIS A 310 -19.51 -29.11 -10.68
CA HIS A 310 -18.65 -28.17 -11.40
C HIS A 310 -19.26 -26.76 -11.32
N GLY A 311 -18.40 -25.74 -11.32
CA GLY A 311 -18.81 -24.34 -11.16
C GLY A 311 -18.64 -23.53 -12.43
N LYS A 312 -19.62 -22.67 -12.75
CA LYS A 312 -19.55 -21.77 -13.91
C LYS A 312 -20.30 -20.46 -13.66
N MET A 313 -19.98 -19.40 -14.41
CA MET A 313 -20.69 -18.12 -14.36
C MET A 313 -21.38 -17.85 -15.69
N ALA A 314 -22.71 -17.97 -15.72
CA ALA A 314 -23.53 -17.70 -16.89
C ALA A 314 -23.88 -16.21 -16.98
N VAL A 315 -23.74 -15.62 -18.17
CA VAL A 315 -24.09 -14.22 -18.45
C VAL A 315 -25.33 -14.16 -19.33
N PHE A 316 -26.34 -13.43 -18.84
CA PHE A 316 -27.63 -13.20 -19.48
C PHE A 316 -27.74 -11.74 -19.93
N THR A 317 -28.49 -11.51 -21.02
CA THR A 317 -28.86 -10.18 -21.50
C THR A 317 -30.37 -10.09 -21.77
N PHE A 318 -30.90 -8.88 -21.74
CA PHE A 318 -32.32 -8.60 -21.98
C PHE A 318 -32.51 -7.24 -22.66
N ASN A 319 -33.61 -7.10 -23.39
CA ASN A 319 -34.04 -5.84 -23.97
C ASN A 319 -35.06 -5.15 -23.05
N GLU A 320 -35.16 -3.83 -23.12
CA GLU A 320 -36.25 -3.11 -22.44
C GLU A 320 -37.59 -3.35 -23.18
N PRO A 321 -38.70 -3.62 -22.47
CA PRO A 321 -40.01 -3.71 -23.08
C PRO A 321 -40.56 -2.32 -23.44
N ASN A 322 -41.24 -2.26 -24.58
CA ASN A 322 -41.91 -1.06 -25.09
C ASN A 322 -43.43 -1.24 -24.94
N ASP A 323 -44.25 -0.19 -25.14
CA ASP A 323 -45.70 -0.34 -25.00
C ASP A 323 -46.34 -1.33 -26.01
N ASP A 324 -45.64 -1.65 -27.11
CA ASP A 324 -46.04 -2.67 -28.10
C ASP A 324 -45.53 -4.09 -27.79
N ASN A 325 -44.50 -4.27 -26.95
CA ASN A 325 -43.83 -5.56 -26.69
C ASN A 325 -43.74 -5.85 -25.18
N PRO A 326 -44.33 -6.94 -24.67
CA PRO A 326 -44.23 -7.31 -23.26
C PRO A 326 -42.80 -7.72 -22.86
N ALA A 327 -42.56 -7.83 -21.55
CA ALA A 327 -41.29 -8.32 -21.00
C ALA A 327 -40.94 -9.71 -21.55
N GLU A 328 -39.72 -9.87 -22.06
CA GLU A 328 -39.18 -11.13 -22.57
C GLU A 328 -38.26 -11.81 -21.54
N GLY A 329 -38.08 -13.13 -21.69
CA GLY A 329 -37.12 -13.88 -20.87
C GLY A 329 -35.68 -13.50 -21.20
N ALA A 330 -34.82 -13.37 -20.19
CA ALA A 330 -33.42 -13.01 -20.38
C ALA A 330 -32.66 -14.15 -21.10
N ARG A 331 -31.88 -13.79 -22.12
CA ARG A 331 -31.15 -14.72 -22.99
C ARG A 331 -29.72 -14.90 -22.50
N GLN A 332 -29.30 -16.15 -22.24
CA GLN A 332 -27.90 -16.46 -21.98
C GLN A 332 -27.04 -16.23 -23.23
N ILE A 333 -25.90 -15.56 -23.09
CA ILE A 333 -24.99 -15.23 -24.20
C ILE A 333 -23.58 -15.79 -24.02
N ALA A 334 -23.14 -15.98 -22.77
CA ALA A 334 -21.81 -16.51 -22.45
C ALA A 334 -21.81 -17.31 -21.14
N THR A 335 -20.75 -18.09 -20.96
CA THR A 335 -20.47 -18.88 -19.75
C THR A 335 -18.97 -18.88 -19.49
N PHE A 336 -18.54 -18.49 -18.30
CA PHE A 336 -17.15 -18.59 -17.84
C PHE A 336 -16.99 -19.83 -16.98
N GLU A 337 -16.07 -20.73 -17.36
CA GLU A 337 -15.80 -21.96 -16.62
C GLU A 337 -14.83 -21.69 -15.45
N LEU A 338 -15.15 -22.21 -14.25
CA LEU A 338 -14.21 -22.28 -13.11
C LEU A 338 -13.33 -23.53 -13.26
N PRO A 339 -12.20 -23.64 -12.55
CA PRO A 339 -11.36 -24.83 -12.65
C PRO A 339 -11.96 -26.00 -11.87
N ASP A 340 -11.65 -27.22 -12.31
CA ASP A 340 -12.02 -28.46 -11.63
C ASP A 340 -11.16 -28.70 -10.38
N SER A 341 -11.72 -29.33 -9.35
CA SER A 341 -10.92 -29.78 -8.19
C SER A 341 -10.00 -30.95 -8.61
N SER A 342 -8.72 -30.87 -8.24
CA SER A 342 -7.78 -31.99 -8.38
C SER A 342 -8.07 -33.15 -7.41
N SER A 343 -8.76 -32.86 -6.30
CA SER A 343 -9.17 -33.84 -5.31
C SER A 343 -10.53 -34.45 -5.66
N PRO A 344 -10.68 -35.79 -5.70
CA PRO A 344 -11.97 -36.43 -5.95
C PRO A 344 -12.95 -36.31 -4.77
N PHE A 345 -12.50 -35.78 -3.63
CA PHE A 345 -13.31 -35.63 -2.40
C PHE A 345 -13.78 -34.19 -2.15
N LEU A 346 -13.27 -33.20 -2.89
CA LEU A 346 -13.62 -31.79 -2.74
C LEU A 346 -14.43 -31.32 -3.96
N TYR A 347 -15.50 -30.57 -3.71
CA TYR A 347 -16.46 -30.13 -4.72
C TYR A 347 -17.20 -28.88 -4.22
N LEU A 348 -17.69 -28.06 -5.15
CA LEU A 348 -18.31 -26.78 -4.81
C LEU A 348 -19.76 -26.99 -4.37
N GLN A 349 -20.03 -26.82 -3.08
CA GLN A 349 -21.37 -26.91 -2.51
C GLN A 349 -22.14 -25.59 -2.62
N ARG A 350 -21.43 -24.45 -2.67
CA ARG A 350 -22.06 -23.13 -2.80
C ARG A 350 -21.20 -22.17 -3.63
N LEU A 351 -21.87 -21.43 -4.52
CA LEU A 351 -21.32 -20.26 -5.20
C LEU A 351 -22.24 -19.06 -5.00
N SER A 352 -21.66 -17.89 -4.82
CA SER A 352 -22.37 -16.61 -4.79
C SER A 352 -21.47 -15.49 -5.31
N CYS A 353 -22.00 -14.64 -6.19
CA CYS A 353 -21.28 -13.51 -6.77
C CYS A 353 -21.86 -12.15 -6.33
N ARG A 354 -21.07 -11.10 -6.55
CA ARG A 354 -21.39 -9.67 -6.34
C ARG A 354 -20.44 -8.82 -7.18
N CYS A 355 -20.90 -7.68 -7.70
CA CYS A 355 -20.04 -6.70 -8.36
C CYS A 355 -19.97 -5.44 -7.50
N ASP A 356 -18.76 -4.95 -7.23
CA ASP A 356 -18.51 -3.84 -6.31
C ASP A 356 -17.67 -2.74 -7.00
N PRO A 357 -18.15 -1.47 -6.99
CA PRO A 357 -19.56 -1.10 -6.82
C PRO A 357 -20.46 -1.81 -7.83
N ALA A 358 -21.74 -1.96 -7.48
CA ALA A 358 -22.76 -2.32 -8.46
C ALA A 358 -22.73 -1.34 -9.64
N PRO A 359 -23.09 -1.77 -10.88
CA PRO A 359 -23.16 -0.86 -12.00
C PRO A 359 -24.00 0.38 -11.67
N GLY A 360 -23.43 1.55 -11.89
CA GLY A 360 -24.21 2.78 -11.95
C GLY A 360 -25.22 2.70 -13.10
N PRO A 361 -26.37 3.37 -12.99
CA PRO A 361 -27.35 3.40 -14.06
C PRO A 361 -26.78 4.06 -15.31
N SER A 362 -27.14 3.57 -16.49
CA SER A 362 -26.94 4.33 -17.72
C SER A 362 -27.88 5.54 -17.74
N PHE A 363 -27.68 6.45 -18.69
CA PHE A 363 -28.60 7.57 -18.92
C PHE A 363 -30.07 7.12 -19.16
N ARG A 364 -30.30 5.86 -19.56
CA ARG A 364 -31.66 5.30 -19.76
C ARG A 364 -32.32 4.84 -18.46
N SER A 365 -31.52 4.41 -17.47
CA SER A 365 -31.98 3.82 -16.21
C SER A 365 -31.78 4.74 -15.00
N ALA A 366 -31.22 5.94 -15.18
CA ALA A 366 -30.96 6.91 -14.11
C ALA A 366 -32.25 7.53 -13.53
N THR A 367 -32.25 7.77 -12.22
CA THR A 367 -33.35 8.40 -11.48
C THR A 367 -32.99 9.82 -11.05
N ARG A 368 -33.97 10.59 -10.53
CA ARG A 368 -33.78 12.02 -10.20
C ARG A 368 -32.99 12.27 -8.92
N HIS A 369 -32.78 11.22 -8.13
CA HIS A 369 -32.15 11.27 -6.83
C HIS A 369 -30.74 10.69 -6.94
N ASP A 370 -29.72 11.55 -6.92
CA ASP A 370 -28.33 11.16 -6.71
C ASP A 370 -27.66 12.20 -5.81
N SER A 371 -26.83 11.74 -4.88
CA SER A 371 -26.09 12.63 -3.97
C SER A 371 -24.84 13.14 -4.67
N PRO A 372 -24.52 14.46 -4.64
CA PRO A 372 -23.34 14.97 -5.33
C PRO A 372 -22.04 14.33 -4.80
N LYS A 373 -21.19 13.84 -5.72
CA LYS A 373 -19.95 13.10 -5.43
C LYS A 373 -18.69 13.90 -5.83
N LEU A 374 -17.57 13.58 -5.20
CA LEU A 374 -16.23 14.08 -5.57
C LEU A 374 -15.61 13.25 -6.69
N PHE A 375 -15.88 11.94 -6.73
CA PHE A 375 -15.40 11.01 -7.75
C PHE A 375 -16.33 9.79 -7.85
N ASP A 376 -16.41 9.19 -9.04
CA ASP A 376 -16.99 7.85 -9.24
C ASP A 376 -15.87 6.87 -9.65
N LEU A 377 -16.04 5.59 -9.34
CA LEU A 377 -15.14 4.53 -9.80
C LEU A 377 -15.31 4.33 -11.32
N ALA A 378 -14.20 4.23 -12.05
CA ALA A 378 -14.27 3.97 -13.49
C ALA A 378 -14.95 2.61 -13.75
N PRO A 379 -15.84 2.47 -14.76
CA PRO A 379 -16.54 1.21 -15.01
C PRO A 379 -15.61 0.00 -15.23
N GLU A 380 -14.44 0.22 -15.84
CA GLU A 380 -13.35 -0.76 -16.03
C GLU A 380 -12.61 -1.13 -14.74
N SER A 381 -12.75 -0.33 -13.69
CA SER A 381 -12.14 -0.51 -12.38
C SER A 381 -13.16 -1.01 -11.34
N ARG A 382 -14.19 -1.74 -11.78
CA ARG A 382 -14.99 -2.57 -10.87
C ARG A 382 -14.34 -3.92 -10.64
N VAL A 383 -14.79 -4.63 -9.62
CA VAL A 383 -14.39 -6.02 -9.37
C VAL A 383 -15.63 -6.86 -9.13
N LEU A 384 -15.61 -8.08 -9.66
CA LEU A 384 -16.56 -9.13 -9.33
C LEU A 384 -15.95 -10.00 -8.24
N CYS A 385 -16.61 -10.12 -7.09
CA CYS A 385 -16.22 -11.06 -6.05
C CYS A 385 -17.11 -12.30 -6.15
N LEU A 386 -16.49 -13.47 -6.19
CA LEU A 386 -17.13 -14.79 -6.25
C LEU A 386 -16.72 -15.58 -5.01
N LYS A 387 -17.65 -15.73 -4.07
CA LYS A 387 -17.46 -16.56 -2.87
C LYS A 387 -17.79 -18.01 -3.18
N MET A 388 -16.89 -18.90 -2.77
CA MET A 388 -16.87 -20.33 -3.06
C MET A 388 -16.82 -21.13 -1.76
N LYS A 389 -17.60 -22.21 -1.67
CA LYS A 389 -17.68 -23.06 -0.48
C LYS A 389 -17.59 -24.55 -0.83
N SER A 390 -16.78 -25.28 -0.07
CA SER A 390 -16.68 -26.75 -0.12
C SER A 390 -16.90 -27.33 1.29
N PRO A 391 -17.47 -28.53 1.43
CA PRO A 391 -17.31 -29.30 2.65
C PRO A 391 -15.83 -29.67 2.81
N GLY A 392 -15.32 -29.62 4.04
CA GLY A 392 -13.97 -30.07 4.38
C GLY A 392 -13.89 -31.58 4.62
N VAL A 393 -12.68 -32.03 4.97
CA VAL A 393 -12.37 -33.46 5.16
C VAL A 393 -12.99 -34.04 6.44
N ILE A 394 -13.38 -33.20 7.39
CA ILE A 394 -14.06 -33.55 8.64
C ILE A 394 -15.45 -32.88 8.63
N PRO A 395 -16.55 -33.54 9.06
CA PRO A 395 -17.92 -33.00 8.98
C PRO A 395 -18.24 -31.71 9.77
N ILE A 396 -17.22 -31.07 10.36
CA ILE A 396 -17.33 -29.89 11.23
C ILE A 396 -16.58 -28.69 10.61
N ASP A 397 -15.66 -28.95 9.68
CA ASP A 397 -14.87 -27.93 8.99
C ASP A 397 -15.46 -27.69 7.59
N GLU A 398 -16.05 -26.52 7.38
CA GLU A 398 -16.43 -26.04 6.05
C GLU A 398 -15.35 -25.08 5.54
N MET A 399 -14.92 -25.22 4.29
CA MET A 399 -13.93 -24.33 3.68
C MET A 399 -14.61 -23.24 2.85
N GLU A 400 -14.21 -21.98 3.04
CA GLU A 400 -14.75 -20.81 2.35
C GLU A 400 -13.62 -19.89 1.86
N SER A 401 -13.59 -19.63 0.54
CA SER A 401 -12.65 -18.70 -0.10
C SER A 401 -13.39 -17.77 -1.06
N THR A 402 -12.85 -16.58 -1.26
CA THR A 402 -13.39 -15.58 -2.20
C THR A 402 -12.38 -15.33 -3.32
N LEU A 403 -12.84 -15.50 -4.56
CA LEU A 403 -12.14 -15.16 -5.79
C LEU A 403 -12.56 -13.75 -6.23
N TYR A 404 -11.61 -12.84 -6.32
CA TYR A 404 -11.80 -11.49 -6.83
C TYR A 404 -11.38 -11.45 -8.30
N ILE A 405 -12.17 -10.80 -9.17
CA ILE A 405 -12.03 -10.85 -10.63
C ILE A 405 -12.13 -9.43 -11.21
N GLN A 406 -11.12 -8.98 -11.94
CA GLN A 406 -11.11 -7.65 -12.58
C GLN A 406 -12.21 -7.54 -13.64
N PHE A 407 -13.03 -6.49 -13.57
CA PHE A 407 -14.25 -6.37 -14.38
C PHE A 407 -13.99 -6.26 -15.90
N THR A 408 -12.90 -5.63 -16.34
CA THR A 408 -12.54 -5.57 -17.77
C THR A 408 -12.45 -6.95 -18.42
N ASP A 409 -11.89 -7.91 -17.70
CA ASP A 409 -11.46 -9.18 -18.28
C ASP A 409 -12.69 -10.06 -18.57
N LEU A 410 -13.77 -9.87 -17.80
CA LEU A 410 -15.08 -10.44 -18.07
C LEU A 410 -15.84 -9.65 -19.16
N ILE A 411 -15.84 -8.31 -19.09
CA ILE A 411 -16.66 -7.49 -19.98
C ILE A 411 -16.12 -7.39 -21.40
N ASP A 412 -14.81 -7.28 -21.62
CA ASP A 412 -14.23 -7.27 -22.97
C ASP A 412 -14.54 -8.58 -23.71
N ALA A 413 -14.58 -9.70 -22.96
CA ALA A 413 -14.91 -11.03 -23.48
C ALA A 413 -16.39 -11.21 -23.90
N VAL A 414 -17.33 -10.37 -23.43
CA VAL A 414 -18.77 -10.49 -23.75
C VAL A 414 -19.39 -9.27 -24.44
N THR A 415 -18.79 -8.08 -24.35
CA THR A 415 -19.39 -6.83 -24.89
C THR A 415 -19.61 -6.91 -26.40
N HIS A 416 -18.67 -7.51 -27.14
CA HIS A 416 -18.78 -7.69 -28.59
C HIS A 416 -19.92 -8.65 -29.01
N LEU A 417 -20.52 -9.39 -28.07
CA LEU A 417 -21.68 -10.24 -28.32
C LEU A 417 -23.01 -9.47 -28.26
N LEU A 418 -23.03 -8.28 -27.65
CA LEU A 418 -24.22 -7.42 -27.57
C LEU A 418 -24.68 -6.91 -28.95
N GLU A 419 -23.75 -6.75 -29.89
CA GLU A 419 -24.00 -6.24 -31.24
C GLU A 419 -24.34 -7.35 -32.27
N GLY A 420 -24.52 -8.60 -31.81
CA GLY A 420 -24.76 -9.77 -32.67
C GLY A 420 -26.23 -10.18 -32.80
N PRO A 421 -26.62 -10.88 -33.90
CA PRO A 421 -27.95 -11.47 -34.04
C PRO A 421 -28.28 -12.47 -32.91
N THR A 422 -29.57 -12.63 -32.63
CA THR A 422 -30.13 -13.40 -31.51
C THR A 422 -29.77 -14.88 -31.51
N ASP A 423 -29.52 -15.45 -32.68
CA ASP A 423 -29.46 -16.90 -32.91
C ASP A 423 -28.03 -17.48 -32.78
N LYS A 424 -27.08 -16.68 -32.30
CA LYS A 424 -25.71 -17.14 -32.02
C LYS A 424 -25.69 -18.13 -30.85
N PRO A 425 -24.85 -19.18 -30.90
CA PRO A 425 -24.66 -20.10 -29.77
C PRO A 425 -24.02 -19.38 -28.58
N VAL A 426 -24.31 -19.88 -27.36
CA VAL A 426 -23.70 -19.41 -26.11
C VAL A 426 -22.18 -19.57 -26.18
N LEU A 427 -21.43 -18.51 -25.87
CA LEU A 427 -19.97 -18.55 -25.86
C LEU A 427 -19.46 -19.17 -24.54
N ASN A 428 -18.84 -20.34 -24.61
CA ASN A 428 -18.13 -20.93 -23.46
C ASN A 428 -16.69 -20.40 -23.42
N ILE A 429 -16.28 -19.90 -22.26
CA ILE A 429 -14.98 -19.22 -22.04
C ILE A 429 -14.21 -20.03 -20.97
N PRO A 430 -13.23 -20.85 -21.37
CA PRO A 430 -12.39 -21.62 -20.45
C PRO A 430 -11.62 -20.76 -19.44
N TRP A 431 -11.38 -21.31 -18.25
CA TRP A 431 -10.67 -20.69 -17.12
C TRP A 431 -9.38 -19.96 -17.52
N GLU A 432 -8.53 -20.64 -18.31
CA GLU A 432 -7.21 -20.15 -18.74
C GLU A 432 -7.25 -18.85 -19.55
N ASN A 433 -8.41 -18.51 -20.12
CA ASN A 433 -8.60 -17.28 -20.91
C ASN A 433 -8.92 -16.04 -20.07
N TRP A 434 -9.35 -16.20 -18.82
CA TRP A 434 -9.76 -15.08 -17.95
C TRP A 434 -9.15 -15.08 -16.54
N VAL A 435 -8.48 -16.17 -16.13
CA VAL A 435 -7.78 -16.31 -14.83
C VAL A 435 -6.77 -15.18 -14.50
N LYS A 436 -6.15 -14.55 -15.49
CA LYS A 436 -5.01 -13.64 -15.31
C LYS A 436 -5.34 -12.35 -14.52
N GLY A 437 -6.61 -11.94 -14.52
CA GLY A 437 -7.12 -10.81 -13.74
C GLY A 437 -7.78 -11.21 -12.43
N THR A 438 -7.48 -12.41 -11.91
CA THR A 438 -8.14 -12.98 -10.73
C THR A 438 -7.19 -13.20 -9.57
N SER A 439 -7.73 -13.22 -8.35
CA SER A 439 -6.97 -13.61 -7.16
C SER A 439 -7.80 -14.09 -5.99
N TRP A 440 -7.18 -14.97 -5.21
CA TRP A 440 -7.81 -15.74 -4.15
C TRP A 440 -7.52 -15.19 -2.75
N VAL A 441 -8.54 -15.19 -1.90
CA VAL A 441 -8.41 -14.98 -0.45
C VAL A 441 -9.14 -16.09 0.29
N ASP A 442 -8.41 -16.84 1.11
CA ASP A 442 -8.97 -17.90 1.96
C ASP A 442 -9.55 -17.27 3.25
N THR A 443 -10.83 -17.54 3.56
CA THR A 443 -11.61 -16.85 4.60
C THR A 443 -11.95 -17.74 5.82
N ASP A 444 -11.36 -18.93 5.89
CA ASP A 444 -11.81 -20.14 6.63
C ASP A 444 -12.18 -20.02 8.14
N LEU A 445 -11.94 -18.90 8.82
CA LEU A 445 -12.38 -18.68 10.21
C LEU A 445 -13.12 -17.36 10.46
N LEU A 446 -13.47 -16.62 9.40
CA LEU A 446 -14.49 -15.57 9.45
C LEU A 446 -15.88 -16.21 9.42
N TYR A 447 -16.46 -16.48 10.59
CA TYR A 447 -17.87 -16.87 10.71
C TYR A 447 -18.80 -15.65 10.48
N THR A 448 -18.73 -15.08 9.27
CA THR A 448 -19.50 -13.90 8.83
C THR A 448 -20.35 -14.28 7.64
N GLY A 449 -21.62 -14.62 7.90
CA GLY A 449 -22.57 -15.07 6.86
C GLY A 449 -22.83 -14.04 5.76
N ASN A 450 -22.49 -12.76 5.98
CA ASN A 450 -22.47 -11.73 4.94
C ASN A 450 -21.23 -10.84 5.17
N GLU A 451 -20.36 -10.75 4.16
CA GLU A 451 -19.31 -9.72 4.06
C GLU A 451 -19.91 -8.51 3.33
N CYS A 452 -19.61 -7.29 3.75
CA CYS A 452 -20.05 -6.07 3.06
C CYS A 452 -18.83 -5.25 2.64
N TYR A 453 -18.87 -4.58 1.48
CA TYR A 453 -17.82 -3.63 1.07
C TYR A 453 -18.40 -2.21 1.16
N VAL A 454 -17.55 -1.20 1.38
CA VAL A 454 -17.97 0.21 1.56
C VAL A 454 -18.91 0.72 0.45
N TYR A 455 -18.74 0.20 -0.77
CA TYR A 455 -19.49 0.55 -1.97
C TYR A 455 -20.56 -0.48 -2.40
N GLY A 456 -20.74 -1.58 -1.66
CA GLY A 456 -21.62 -2.70 -2.04
C GLY A 456 -23.03 -2.64 -1.46
N GLN A 457 -23.88 -3.59 -1.89
CA GLN A 457 -25.18 -3.93 -1.27
C GLN A 457 -25.04 -5.26 -0.50
N ARG A 458 -25.78 -5.46 0.59
CA ARG A 458 -25.78 -6.75 1.31
C ARG A 458 -26.51 -7.83 0.49
N VAL A 459 -26.04 -9.07 0.59
CA VAL A 459 -26.87 -10.25 0.33
C VAL A 459 -27.94 -10.37 1.41
N VAL A 460 -29.13 -9.87 1.10
CA VAL A 460 -30.38 -10.12 1.84
C VAL A 460 -30.87 -11.52 1.45
N SER A 461 -31.36 -12.31 2.41
CA SER A 461 -31.79 -13.69 2.20
C SER A 461 -32.76 -14.13 3.30
N VAL A 462 -34.05 -13.97 3.05
CA VAL A 462 -35.11 -14.49 3.94
C VAL A 462 -35.03 -16.02 4.00
N GLY A 463 -35.26 -16.64 5.15
CA GLY A 463 -35.52 -18.08 5.22
C GLY A 463 -36.97 -18.32 5.65
N LEU A 464 -37.84 -18.76 4.75
CA LEU A 464 -39.16 -19.28 5.11
C LEU A 464 -39.06 -20.76 5.43
N ASP A 465 -38.74 -21.12 6.67
CA ASP A 465 -38.80 -22.51 7.12
C ASP A 465 -40.24 -22.89 7.49
N HIS A 466 -40.68 -24.05 7.03
CA HIS A 466 -42.02 -24.59 7.23
C HIS A 466 -41.93 -26.04 7.73
N THR A 467 -41.46 -26.18 8.97
CA THR A 467 -41.62 -27.40 9.76
C THR A 467 -43.04 -27.45 10.33
N ASP A 468 -43.96 -28.05 9.58
CA ASP A 468 -45.25 -28.49 10.13
C ASP A 468 -44.97 -29.56 11.21
N ASP A 469 -45.25 -29.24 12.49
CA ASP A 469 -45.24 -30.10 13.70
C ASP A 469 -44.27 -31.31 13.74
N ASP A 470 -43.05 -31.10 14.26
CA ASP A 470 -42.29 -32.14 14.97
C ASP A 470 -41.46 -31.49 16.10
N SER A 471 -41.65 -31.91 17.35
CA SER A 471 -41.19 -31.17 18.54
C SER A 471 -39.67 -31.20 18.77
N ASP A 472 -38.96 -32.13 18.13
CA ASP A 472 -37.62 -32.56 18.56
C ASP A 472 -36.46 -31.86 17.82
N LEU A 473 -36.76 -31.04 16.82
CA LEU A 473 -35.77 -30.23 16.08
C LEU A 473 -35.56 -28.81 16.66
N ASN A 474 -36.36 -28.41 17.65
CA ASN A 474 -36.46 -27.01 18.07
C ASN A 474 -35.23 -26.46 18.81
N GLU A 475 -34.53 -27.24 19.65
CA GLU A 475 -33.41 -26.68 20.43
C GLU A 475 -32.10 -26.57 19.63
N ILE A 476 -31.77 -27.56 18.80
CA ILE A 476 -30.50 -27.55 18.03
C ILE A 476 -30.57 -26.51 16.90
N THR A 477 -31.69 -26.42 16.19
CA THR A 477 -31.86 -25.46 15.07
C THR A 477 -31.99 -24.02 15.59
N ALA A 478 -32.71 -23.79 16.70
CA ALA A 478 -32.76 -22.45 17.31
C ALA A 478 -31.41 -22.04 17.94
N ALA A 479 -30.62 -22.98 18.48
CA ALA A 479 -29.26 -22.69 18.94
C ALA A 479 -28.29 -22.36 17.78
N LEU A 480 -28.46 -23.01 16.62
CA LEU A 480 -27.71 -22.69 15.39
C LEU A 480 -28.12 -21.34 14.77
N LEU A 481 -29.38 -20.91 14.93
CA LEU A 481 -29.85 -19.59 14.50
C LEU A 481 -29.40 -18.46 15.46
N ARG A 482 -29.10 -18.75 16.73
CA ARG A 482 -28.53 -17.79 17.72
C ARG A 482 -27.05 -17.48 17.51
N ARG A 483 -26.57 -17.48 16.26
CA ARG A 483 -25.17 -17.16 15.91
C ARG A 483 -24.94 -15.65 15.94
N ARG A 484 -24.13 -15.21 16.92
CA ARG A 484 -23.69 -13.81 17.09
C ARG A 484 -23.08 -13.28 15.80
N SER A 485 -23.75 -12.33 15.16
CA SER A 485 -23.37 -11.79 13.85
C SER A 485 -22.22 -10.79 14.00
N SER A 486 -20.99 -11.21 13.72
CA SER A 486 -19.90 -10.25 13.43
C SER A 486 -20.06 -9.79 11.98
N LEU A 487 -20.10 -8.48 11.74
CA LEU A 487 -20.12 -7.93 10.38
C LEU A 487 -18.70 -7.47 10.05
N CYS A 488 -18.01 -8.16 9.13
CA CYS A 488 -16.78 -7.61 8.59
C CYS A 488 -17.14 -6.71 7.41
N VAL A 489 -16.79 -5.42 7.50
CA VAL A 489 -16.71 -4.56 6.32
C VAL A 489 -15.26 -4.54 5.88
N PHE A 490 -15.01 -4.74 4.60
CA PHE A 490 -13.71 -4.45 4.03
C PHE A 490 -13.84 -3.18 3.19
N ASP A 491 -12.79 -2.35 3.21
CA ASP A 491 -12.67 -1.27 2.26
C ASP A 491 -11.80 -1.73 1.09
N PHE A 492 -12.17 -1.29 -0.11
CA PHE A 492 -11.63 -1.82 -1.36
C PHE A 492 -11.41 -0.72 -2.40
N ASP A 493 -10.14 -0.41 -2.67
CA ASP A 493 -9.71 0.43 -3.80
C ASP A 493 -9.33 -0.48 -4.99
N PRO A 494 -10.27 -0.77 -5.92
CA PRO A 494 -10.02 -1.68 -7.04
C PRO A 494 -8.92 -1.21 -8.00
N ILE A 495 -8.56 0.08 -7.98
CA ILE A 495 -7.72 0.67 -9.01
C ILE A 495 -6.24 0.33 -8.81
N ARG A 496 -5.80 0.09 -7.58
CA ARG A 496 -4.38 -0.15 -7.27
C ARG A 496 -3.81 -1.43 -7.84
N ASN A 497 -4.65 -2.46 -7.93
CA ASN A 497 -4.29 -3.77 -8.48
C ASN A 497 -3.64 -3.62 -9.87
N LYS A 498 -4.15 -2.70 -10.68
CA LYS A 498 -3.67 -2.47 -12.05
C LYS A 498 -2.34 -1.71 -12.16
N ARG A 499 -1.82 -1.14 -11.05
CA ARG A 499 -0.64 -0.24 -11.11
C ARG A 499 0.55 -0.68 -10.27
N GLU A 500 0.38 -1.30 -9.11
CA GLU A 500 1.56 -1.72 -8.32
C GLU A 500 2.31 -2.89 -8.95
N ILE A 501 1.63 -3.75 -9.73
CA ILE A 501 2.24 -4.79 -10.58
C ILE A 501 3.30 -4.19 -11.55
N LEU A 502 3.15 -2.92 -11.93
CA LEU A 502 4.03 -2.23 -12.88
C LEU A 502 5.08 -1.33 -12.21
N LEU A 503 5.03 -1.12 -10.89
CA LEU A 503 5.76 -0.02 -10.22
C LEU A 503 6.31 -0.34 -8.82
N THR A 504 6.42 -1.62 -8.44
CA THR A 504 6.76 -2.07 -7.07
C THR A 504 7.85 -1.26 -6.34
N GLU A 505 7.44 -0.34 -5.47
CA GLU A 505 8.16 0.08 -4.26
C GLU A 505 7.21 -0.08 -3.06
N SER A 506 7.76 -0.48 -1.92
CA SER A 506 7.08 -1.36 -0.97
C SER A 506 6.46 -0.64 0.24
N GLU A 507 5.30 -0.01 0.07
CA GLU A 507 4.56 0.65 1.18
C GLU A 507 3.04 0.35 1.25
N ILE A 508 2.57 -0.74 0.63
CA ILE A 508 1.23 -1.30 0.85
C ILE A 508 1.35 -2.71 1.44
N GLU A 509 0.53 -3.04 2.44
CA GLU A 509 0.30 -4.44 2.84
C GLU A 509 -0.45 -5.17 1.73
N ILE A 510 0.33 -5.81 0.87
CA ILE A 510 -0.13 -6.85 -0.02
C ILE A 510 -0.43 -8.08 0.83
N PHE A 511 -1.69 -8.53 0.84
CA PHE A 511 -2.05 -9.81 1.45
C PHE A 511 -1.47 -10.95 0.61
N TYR A 512 -0.55 -11.73 1.19
CA TYR A 512 0.00 -12.93 0.56
C TYR A 512 -0.82 -14.14 1.01
N PRO A 513 -1.57 -14.81 0.10
CA PRO A 513 -2.49 -15.90 0.48
C PRO A 513 -1.78 -17.21 0.91
N LYS A 514 -0.49 -17.16 1.26
CA LYS A 514 0.27 -18.26 1.88
C LYS A 514 0.64 -17.99 3.34
N THR A 515 0.52 -16.76 3.84
CA THR A 515 0.96 -16.37 5.20
C THR A 515 -0.11 -15.64 6.00
N ASP A 516 -1.02 -14.93 5.33
CA ASP A 516 -1.83 -13.90 5.98
C ASP A 516 -3.29 -14.35 6.17
N THR A 517 -3.54 -15.32 7.07
CA THR A 517 -4.93 -15.64 7.44
C THR A 517 -5.58 -14.45 8.12
N VAL A 518 -6.81 -14.11 7.71
CA VAL A 518 -7.42 -12.80 7.99
C VAL A 518 -7.57 -12.48 9.50
N LEU A 519 -7.54 -13.50 10.36
CA LEU A 519 -7.60 -13.41 11.82
C LEU A 519 -6.45 -14.10 12.58
N GLY A 520 -5.32 -14.43 11.92
CA GLY A 520 -4.15 -15.01 12.59
C GLY A 520 -4.38 -16.42 13.13
N THR A 521 -5.10 -17.25 12.39
CA THR A 521 -5.54 -18.59 12.79
C THR A 521 -4.90 -19.67 11.93
N TRP A 522 -4.32 -20.69 12.58
CA TRP A 522 -3.95 -22.04 12.12
C TRP A 522 -3.53 -22.18 10.64
N SER A 523 -2.21 -22.17 10.40
CA SER A 523 -1.56 -22.11 9.08
C SER A 523 -1.44 -23.43 8.30
N ASP A 524 -1.93 -24.56 8.84
CA ASP A 524 -1.49 -25.90 8.42
C ASP A 524 -2.59 -26.73 7.73
N GLY A 525 -3.69 -26.09 7.30
CA GLY A 525 -4.80 -26.74 6.59
C GLY A 525 -4.68 -26.68 5.06
N PRO A 526 -5.36 -27.58 4.30
CA PRO A 526 -5.48 -27.45 2.85
C PRO A 526 -6.46 -26.32 2.53
N SER A 527 -6.07 -25.33 1.72
CA SER A 527 -7.00 -24.28 1.25
C SER A 527 -7.62 -24.59 -0.12
N LEU A 528 -8.77 -23.98 -0.41
CA LEU A 528 -9.48 -24.20 -1.68
C LEU A 528 -8.63 -23.76 -2.88
N ARG A 529 -7.89 -22.65 -2.75
CA ARG A 529 -6.93 -22.19 -3.77
C ARG A 529 -5.97 -23.31 -4.20
N ASN A 530 -5.35 -24.01 -3.24
CA ASN A 530 -4.40 -25.08 -3.55
C ASN A 530 -5.07 -26.33 -4.16
N THR A 531 -6.38 -26.52 -3.92
CA THR A 531 -7.17 -27.68 -4.38
C THR A 531 -7.72 -27.49 -5.80
N PHE A 532 -8.07 -26.27 -6.16
CA PHE A 532 -8.73 -25.94 -7.43
C PHE A 532 -7.76 -25.32 -8.47
N VAL A 533 -6.55 -24.93 -8.08
CA VAL A 533 -5.65 -24.09 -8.90
C VAL A 533 -4.19 -24.59 -8.87
N GLU A 534 -3.97 -25.91 -8.80
CA GLU A 534 -2.65 -26.56 -8.59
C GLU A 534 -1.49 -25.95 -9.39
N GLY A 535 -0.76 -25.00 -8.78
CA GLY A 535 0.46 -24.41 -9.34
C GLY A 535 0.28 -23.31 -10.39
N GLU A 536 -0.95 -22.85 -10.71
CA GLU A 536 -1.12 -21.73 -11.64
C GLU A 536 -0.81 -20.37 -11.00
N HIS A 537 0.43 -19.90 -11.17
CA HIS A 537 0.88 -18.57 -10.75
C HIS A 537 0.13 -17.37 -11.39
N ALA A 538 -0.81 -17.61 -12.30
CA ALA A 538 -1.60 -16.56 -12.95
C ALA A 538 -2.70 -15.96 -12.05
N ALA A 539 -3.18 -16.70 -11.04
CA ALA A 539 -4.23 -16.29 -10.10
C ALA A 539 -3.67 -15.68 -8.78
N ASP A 540 -2.40 -15.26 -8.79
CA ASP A 540 -1.65 -14.80 -7.60
C ASP A 540 -1.44 -13.28 -7.58
N THR A 541 -2.10 -12.53 -8.46
CA THR A 541 -2.04 -11.06 -8.48
C THR A 541 -2.54 -10.48 -7.16
N PRO A 542 -1.74 -9.78 -6.34
CA PRO A 542 -2.21 -9.43 -5.01
C PRO A 542 -3.29 -8.33 -5.00
N PHE A 543 -4.45 -8.60 -4.41
CA PHE A 543 -5.43 -7.57 -4.06
C PHE A 543 -5.03 -6.85 -2.76
N ALA A 544 -4.93 -5.52 -2.81
CA ALA A 544 -4.74 -4.69 -1.63
C ALA A 544 -6.06 -4.52 -0.87
N LEU A 545 -6.31 -5.40 0.10
CA LEU A 545 -7.49 -5.38 0.98
C LEU A 545 -7.18 -4.68 2.30
N ARG A 546 -8.11 -3.85 2.78
CA ARG A 546 -8.08 -3.28 4.13
C ARG A 546 -9.35 -3.63 4.89
N LYS A 547 -9.25 -3.69 6.23
CA LYS A 547 -10.27 -4.30 7.11
C LYS A 547 -10.88 -3.26 8.04
N THR A 548 -12.21 -3.15 8.02
CA THR A 548 -13.01 -2.24 8.85
C THR A 548 -14.00 -3.06 9.70
N LEU A 549 -13.60 -3.40 10.92
CA LEU A 549 -14.27 -4.44 11.71
C LEU A 549 -15.52 -3.93 12.47
N ILE A 550 -16.73 -4.22 11.96
CA ILE A 550 -17.98 -3.97 12.70
C ILE A 550 -18.26 -5.14 13.66
N ASN A 551 -17.67 -5.06 14.85
CA ASN A 551 -17.69 -6.16 15.81
C ASN A 551 -18.86 -6.09 16.81
N GLU A 552 -19.91 -6.88 16.60
CA GLU A 552 -20.98 -7.08 17.62
C GLU A 552 -20.63 -8.13 18.71
N ARG A 553 -19.36 -8.55 18.88
CA ARG A 553 -18.96 -9.48 19.97
C ARG A 553 -18.67 -8.76 21.29
N LEU A 554 -19.04 -9.44 22.39
CA LEU A 554 -18.71 -9.14 23.80
C LEU A 554 -19.57 -8.07 24.50
N ASP A 555 -20.89 -8.29 24.60
CA ASP A 555 -21.85 -7.55 25.48
C ASP A 555 -21.87 -6.01 25.32
N GLN A 556 -21.30 -5.52 24.22
CA GLN A 556 -21.04 -4.13 23.91
C GLN A 556 -21.42 -3.88 22.44
N HIS A 557 -22.26 -2.86 22.19
CA HIS A 557 -22.84 -2.59 20.87
C HIS A 557 -22.21 -1.32 20.29
N TYR A 558 -21.06 -1.45 19.65
CA TYR A 558 -20.34 -0.32 19.04
C TYR A 558 -19.83 -0.68 17.65
N TYR A 559 -19.78 0.32 16.78
CA TYR A 559 -19.05 0.27 15.52
C TYR A 559 -17.60 0.64 15.80
N VAL A 560 -16.64 -0.08 15.20
CA VAL A 560 -15.22 0.26 15.23
C VAL A 560 -14.77 0.41 13.78
N MET A 561 -14.79 1.65 13.26
CA MET A 561 -14.26 1.90 11.92
C MET A 561 -12.76 2.11 12.00
N LEU A 562 -12.00 1.30 11.25
CA LEU A 562 -10.61 1.56 10.93
C LEU A 562 -10.60 2.37 9.62
N ASP A 563 -9.96 3.55 9.66
CA ASP A 563 -10.02 4.57 8.61
C ASP A 563 -9.36 4.15 7.29
N ASP A 564 -10.20 3.89 6.30
CA ASP A 564 -9.89 4.09 4.88
C ASP A 564 -10.81 5.12 4.21
N GLU A 565 -12.04 5.27 4.73
CA GLU A 565 -12.89 6.44 4.54
C GLU A 565 -13.52 6.94 5.87
N HIS A 566 -12.71 7.26 6.91
CA HIS A 566 -12.89 8.18 8.08
C HIS A 566 -12.58 7.66 9.51
N ASN A 567 -11.50 8.19 10.11
CA ASN A 567 -11.20 8.68 11.50
C ASN A 567 -11.62 7.95 12.84
N ALA A 568 -11.35 8.58 14.04
CA ALA A 568 -11.47 8.22 15.51
C ALA A 568 -10.22 7.74 16.34
N TRP A 569 -10.28 6.81 17.35
CA TRP A 569 -9.11 6.12 18.00
C TRP A 569 -9.37 4.85 18.92
N GLY A 570 -8.83 3.64 18.58
CA GLY A 570 -8.23 2.59 19.48
C GLY A 570 -9.06 1.52 20.26
N TYR A 571 -8.51 0.29 20.42
CA TYR A 571 -8.80 -0.61 21.57
C TYR A 571 -7.57 -1.42 22.01
N GLU A 572 -7.16 -1.25 23.28
CA GLU A 572 -6.22 -2.15 23.96
C GLU A 572 -6.91 -3.45 24.38
N THR A 573 -6.29 -4.62 24.15
CA THR A 573 -6.62 -5.84 24.89
C THR A 573 -5.46 -6.25 25.81
N ARG A 574 -5.57 -5.85 27.08
CA ARG A 574 -4.87 -6.52 28.17
C ARG A 574 -5.43 -7.93 28.35
N CYS A 575 -4.72 -8.93 27.84
CA CYS A 575 -4.69 -10.28 28.41
C CYS A 575 -3.20 -10.65 28.50
N GLY A 576 -2.56 -10.69 29.66
CA GLY A 576 -3.05 -11.37 30.86
C GLY A 576 -2.23 -12.64 31.10
N GLY A 577 -0.92 -12.61 30.86
CA GLY A 577 -0.02 -13.73 31.08
C GLY A 577 0.23 -13.94 32.57
N ALA A 578 -0.49 -14.88 33.18
CA ALA A 578 -0.25 -15.36 34.54
C ALA A 578 -0.02 -16.87 34.51
N GLY A 579 1.22 -17.27 34.22
CA GLY A 579 1.63 -18.66 34.32
C GLY A 579 1.93 -19.08 35.77
N ARG A 580 1.69 -20.36 36.05
CA ARG A 580 2.01 -21.16 37.25
C ARG A 580 0.91 -21.22 38.31
N GLY A 581 0.32 -22.41 38.43
CA GLY A 581 -0.48 -22.76 39.60
C GLY A 581 0.39 -22.98 40.84
N LYS A 582 -0.26 -22.90 42.01
CA LYS A 582 0.11 -23.63 43.22
C LYS A 582 -1.13 -23.79 44.09
N GLU A 583 -1.34 -25.00 44.58
CA GLU A 583 -2.35 -25.33 45.57
C GLU A 583 -2.11 -24.55 46.87
N LEU A 584 -3.17 -24.23 47.60
CA LEU A 584 -3.10 -24.04 49.05
C LEU A 584 -4.36 -24.60 49.74
N ILE A 585 -4.20 -25.79 50.33
CA ILE A 585 -5.06 -26.33 51.39
C ILE A 585 -4.62 -25.67 52.73
N PRO A 586 -5.52 -25.48 53.72
CA PRO A 586 -5.58 -24.20 54.44
C PRO A 586 -5.08 -24.24 55.90
N GLY A 587 -4.92 -23.04 56.49
CA GLY A 587 -4.86 -22.87 57.94
C GLY A 587 -4.51 -21.43 58.36
N GLY A 588 -5.42 -20.74 59.06
CA GLY A 588 -5.17 -19.40 59.62
C GLY A 588 -6.45 -18.67 60.04
N TRP A 589 -6.71 -18.59 61.34
CA TRP A 589 -8.00 -18.13 61.90
C TRP A 589 -8.08 -16.63 62.21
N SER A 590 -9.29 -16.08 62.00
CA SER A 590 -10.04 -15.20 62.93
C SER A 590 -10.02 -13.64 62.86
N ARG A 591 -11.25 -13.12 62.74
CA ARG A 591 -11.88 -11.94 63.40
C ARG A 591 -11.46 -10.50 63.05
N GLY A 592 -12.45 -9.69 62.62
CA GLY A 592 -12.38 -8.21 62.62
C GLY A 592 -13.60 -7.52 61.96
N ASN A 593 -14.63 -7.20 62.74
CA ASN A 593 -15.91 -6.55 62.35
C ASN A 593 -15.82 -5.29 61.45
N GLY A 594 -16.87 -5.01 60.67
CA GLY A 594 -17.16 -3.63 60.20
C GLY A 594 -18.21 -3.49 59.09
N LEU A 595 -19.48 -3.18 59.44
CA LEU A 595 -20.47 -2.64 58.47
C LEU A 595 -20.09 -1.22 58.04
N VAL A 596 -20.52 -0.76 56.85
CA VAL A 596 -21.56 0.29 56.66
C VAL A 596 -21.67 0.80 55.21
N ARG A 597 -22.87 0.57 54.64
CA ARG A 597 -23.69 1.37 53.69
C ARG A 597 -23.18 1.90 52.32
N SER A 598 -24.12 1.76 51.40
CA SER A 598 -24.30 2.42 50.11
C SER A 598 -24.56 3.93 50.18
N LYS A 599 -24.45 4.60 49.02
CA LYS A 599 -25.43 5.60 48.58
C LYS A 599 -25.47 5.77 47.06
N SER A 600 -26.64 5.50 46.49
CA SER A 600 -27.05 5.91 45.14
C SER A 600 -27.96 7.14 45.25
N ILE A 601 -27.88 8.06 44.28
CA ILE A 601 -28.89 9.11 44.07
C ILE A 601 -29.11 9.26 42.57
N ALA A 602 -30.39 9.23 42.18
CA ALA A 602 -30.90 9.64 40.88
C ALA A 602 -32.10 10.57 41.12
N LEU A 603 -32.45 11.45 40.17
CA LEU A 603 -33.76 12.12 40.11
C LEU A 603 -34.08 12.57 38.67
N ARG A 604 -35.38 12.56 38.30
CA ARG A 604 -35.93 13.01 37.00
C ARG A 604 -36.76 14.33 37.19
N PRO A 605 -37.85 14.69 36.43
CA PRO A 605 -37.79 15.84 35.52
C PRO A 605 -38.97 16.87 35.64
N THR A 606 -39.06 17.78 34.65
CA THR A 606 -40.24 18.56 34.15
C THR A 606 -40.86 19.75 34.95
N GLY A 607 -40.90 20.92 34.27
CA GLY A 607 -41.97 21.95 34.31
C GLY A 607 -41.84 23.11 35.32
N PRO A 608 -42.46 24.30 35.09
CA PRO A 608 -43.47 24.65 34.08
C PRO A 608 -43.12 25.86 33.15
N ILE A 609 -44.16 26.41 32.48
CA ILE A 609 -44.17 27.24 31.25
C ILE A 609 -44.33 28.76 31.55
N VAL A 610 -43.91 29.66 30.64
CA VAL A 610 -44.68 30.82 30.04
C VAL A 610 -43.81 31.98 29.48
N SER A 611 -43.81 32.10 28.14
CA SER A 611 -43.66 33.27 27.22
C SER A 611 -42.93 34.58 27.65
N ARG A 612 -42.08 35.24 26.83
CA ARG A 612 -42.37 35.91 25.52
C ARG A 612 -41.07 36.40 24.84
N LEU A 613 -41.13 36.62 23.50
CA LEU A 613 -40.55 37.71 22.64
C LEU A 613 -39.23 38.42 23.06
N SER A 614 -38.32 38.85 22.18
CA SER A 614 -38.18 38.77 20.71
C SER A 614 -36.77 39.25 20.28
N CYS A 615 -36.43 39.06 19.01
CA CYS A 615 -35.28 39.61 18.28
C CYS A 615 -34.86 41.06 18.65
N GLN A 616 -33.55 41.33 18.86
CA GLN A 616 -32.73 42.24 18.02
C GLN A 616 -31.32 42.53 18.58
N THR A 617 -30.36 42.64 17.66
CA THR A 617 -28.99 43.15 17.84
C THR A 617 -28.97 44.69 17.98
N ILE A 618 -28.07 45.28 18.79
CA ILE A 618 -27.24 46.50 18.49
C ILE A 618 -26.55 47.10 19.75
N PHE A 619 -25.22 47.27 19.63
CA PHE A 619 -24.30 48.27 20.23
C PHE A 619 -24.22 48.62 21.75
N THR A 620 -23.07 48.25 22.33
CA THR A 620 -22.12 49.07 23.14
C THR A 620 -22.60 49.87 24.38
N THR A 621 -22.04 49.56 25.57
CA THR A 621 -20.84 50.25 26.14
C THR A 621 -20.64 49.94 27.64
N ASN A 622 -19.42 49.51 28.01
CA ASN A 622 -18.81 49.52 29.36
C ASN A 622 -19.64 49.31 30.64
N GLN A 623 -19.38 48.19 31.34
CA GLN A 623 -18.94 48.27 32.74
C GLN A 623 -17.85 47.24 33.10
N ARG A 624 -16.59 47.71 32.96
CA ARG A 624 -15.42 47.48 33.83
C ARG A 624 -15.07 46.08 34.38
N LEU A 625 -13.90 45.63 33.94
CA LEU A 625 -12.74 45.27 34.78
C LEU A 625 -12.94 44.20 35.88
N ARG A 626 -12.74 42.91 35.53
CA ARG A 626 -12.03 41.89 36.34
C ARG A 626 -11.93 40.54 35.60
N SER A 627 -10.93 40.38 34.71
CA SER A 627 -10.37 39.06 34.32
C SER A 627 -9.17 39.15 33.38
N ILE A 628 -8.98 40.26 32.64
CA ILE A 628 -7.72 40.51 31.93
C ILE A 628 -6.65 40.90 32.96
N LEU A 629 -6.00 39.88 33.53
CA LEU A 629 -4.63 39.87 34.06
C LEU A 629 -4.36 38.50 34.72
N ASN A 630 -4.19 37.48 33.90
CA ASN A 630 -3.36 36.33 34.24
C ASN A 630 -2.39 36.12 33.07
N HIS A 631 -1.31 36.91 33.08
CA HIS A 631 -0.10 36.51 32.37
C HIS A 631 0.39 35.22 33.00
N THR A 632 0.18 34.09 32.31
CA THR A 632 1.04 32.93 32.53
C THR A 632 2.44 33.36 32.12
N THR A 633 3.36 33.46 33.08
CA THR A 633 4.76 33.74 32.82
C THR A 633 5.34 32.61 31.99
N MET A 634 5.40 32.78 30.67
CA MET A 634 6.23 31.90 29.83
C MET A 634 7.67 32.03 30.33
N ALA A 635 8.27 30.91 30.73
CA ALA A 635 9.69 30.88 31.03
C ALA A 635 10.48 31.31 29.77
N ALA A 636 11.59 32.02 29.96
CA ALA A 636 12.44 32.41 28.84
C ALA A 636 12.90 31.18 28.04
N PRO A 637 13.01 31.26 26.70
CA PRO A 637 13.40 30.11 25.88
C PRO A 637 14.79 29.60 26.26
N THR A 638 14.86 28.37 26.76
CA THR A 638 16.10 27.73 27.24
C THR A 638 16.78 26.86 26.20
N GLY A 639 16.04 26.34 25.21
CA GLY A 639 16.54 25.38 24.23
C GLY A 639 17.48 26.01 23.20
N ASP A 640 18.68 25.46 23.06
CA ASP A 640 19.65 25.81 22.01
C ASP A 640 19.25 25.22 20.66
N ILE A 641 18.68 24.01 20.64
CA ILE A 641 18.27 23.29 19.43
C ILE A 641 17.11 22.34 19.75
N GLY A 642 16.20 22.16 18.79
CA GLY A 642 15.11 21.19 18.87
C GLY A 642 15.43 19.96 18.01
N LEU A 643 14.94 18.78 18.40
CA LEU A 643 14.98 17.59 17.55
C LEU A 643 13.62 16.89 17.55
N ILE A 644 13.10 16.66 16.33
CA ILE A 644 11.86 15.95 16.05
C ILE A 644 12.20 14.54 15.57
N GLY A 645 11.77 13.52 16.32
CA GLY A 645 11.90 12.10 15.95
C GLY A 645 12.74 11.30 16.96
N LEU A 646 12.06 10.68 17.92
CA LEU A 646 12.69 9.93 19.02
C LEU A 646 12.82 8.43 18.73
N ALA A 647 13.40 8.11 17.57
CA ALA A 647 13.98 6.79 17.31
C ALA A 647 15.42 6.73 17.89
N VAL A 648 16.03 5.54 17.90
CA VAL A 648 17.39 5.28 18.41
C VAL A 648 18.43 6.34 17.98
N MET A 649 18.49 6.66 16.68
CA MET A 649 19.39 7.70 16.15
C MET A 649 19.13 9.09 16.75
N GLY A 650 17.86 9.44 16.97
CA GLY A 650 17.44 10.76 17.45
C GLY A 650 17.70 10.94 18.93
N GLN A 651 17.34 9.93 19.74
CA GLN A 651 17.65 9.88 21.16
C GLN A 651 19.16 10.01 21.41
N ASN A 652 19.97 9.21 20.71
CA ASN A 652 21.41 9.23 20.87
C ASN A 652 22.06 10.54 20.40
N LEU A 653 21.57 11.16 19.32
CA LEU A 653 22.05 12.48 18.89
C LEU A 653 21.65 13.59 19.88
N ILE A 654 20.45 13.53 20.48
CA ILE A 654 20.03 14.44 21.56
C ILE A 654 20.96 14.29 22.78
N LEU A 655 21.21 13.05 23.24
CA LEU A 655 22.09 12.78 24.38
C LEU A 655 23.52 13.28 24.13
N ASN A 656 24.05 13.07 22.92
CA ASN A 656 25.35 13.60 22.52
C ASN A 656 25.38 15.14 22.60
N MET A 657 24.39 15.84 22.00
CA MET A 657 24.28 17.31 22.11
C MET A 657 24.18 17.80 23.57
N ASN A 658 23.42 17.10 24.42
CA ASN A 658 23.34 17.41 25.86
C ASN A 658 24.72 17.27 26.55
N ASP A 659 25.47 16.22 26.25
CA ASP A 659 26.81 15.98 26.84
C ASP A 659 27.84 17.05 26.39
N LYS A 660 27.62 17.71 25.25
CA LYS A 660 28.42 18.88 24.81
C LYS A 660 27.96 20.20 25.44
N GLY A 661 26.96 20.17 26.33
CA GLY A 661 26.46 21.32 27.09
C GLY A 661 25.29 22.06 26.45
N PHE A 662 24.66 21.53 25.40
CA PHE A 662 23.51 22.17 24.75
C PHE A 662 22.18 21.73 25.38
N THR A 663 21.29 22.68 25.65
CA THR A 663 19.91 22.37 26.06
C THR A 663 19.09 21.98 24.84
N VAL A 664 18.70 20.72 24.74
CA VAL A 664 17.95 20.19 23.59
C VAL A 664 16.47 20.07 23.90
N VAL A 665 15.61 20.54 22.99
CA VAL A 665 14.15 20.35 23.07
C VAL A 665 13.74 19.11 22.28
N ALA A 666 13.36 18.05 22.99
CA ALA A 666 12.93 16.78 22.41
C ALA A 666 11.44 16.82 22.04
N TYR A 667 11.11 16.46 20.80
CA TYR A 667 9.73 16.34 20.34
C TYR A 667 9.53 15.08 19.48
N ASN A 668 8.32 14.51 19.51
CA ASN A 668 7.93 13.39 18.66
C ASN A 668 6.42 13.40 18.41
N ARG A 669 6.00 12.99 17.20
CA ARG A 669 4.57 12.91 16.81
C ARG A 669 3.71 12.13 17.81
N THR A 670 4.25 11.02 18.31
CA THR A 670 3.67 10.27 19.42
C THR A 670 4.32 10.77 20.70
N THR A 671 3.59 11.58 21.46
CA THR A 671 4.10 12.31 22.63
C THR A 671 4.56 11.40 23.77
N SER A 672 3.98 10.20 23.92
CA SER A 672 4.44 9.24 24.94
C SER A 672 5.93 8.88 24.79
N LYS A 673 6.50 8.92 23.58
CA LYS A 673 7.95 8.71 23.38
C LYS A 673 8.80 9.83 23.97
N VAL A 674 8.24 11.02 24.18
CA VAL A 674 8.90 12.13 24.87
C VAL A 674 8.91 11.82 26.37
N ASP A 675 7.79 11.39 26.93
CA ASP A 675 7.69 10.94 28.32
C ASP A 675 8.65 9.78 28.63
N ASP A 676 8.63 8.72 27.80
CA ASP A 676 9.47 7.54 27.93
C ASP A 676 10.96 7.93 27.93
N PHE A 677 11.39 8.75 26.97
CA PHE A 677 12.78 9.19 26.84
C PHE A 677 13.25 10.04 28.03
N LEU A 678 12.42 10.97 28.50
CA LEU A 678 12.75 11.82 29.66
C LEU A 678 12.76 11.05 30.98
N GLN A 679 11.96 10.00 31.11
CA GLN A 679 11.90 9.16 32.30
C GLN A 679 13.01 8.10 32.37
N ASN A 680 13.58 7.74 31.21
CA ASN A 680 14.62 6.73 31.06
C ASN A 680 15.97 7.33 30.62
N GLU A 681 16.30 7.34 29.33
CA GLU A 681 17.65 7.62 28.82
C GLU A 681 18.10 9.08 29.05
N ALA A 682 17.17 10.03 29.02
CA ALA A 682 17.42 11.45 29.27
C ALA A 682 17.19 11.87 30.74
N LYS A 683 16.95 10.92 31.65
CA LYS A 683 16.68 11.22 33.06
C LYS A 683 17.87 11.89 33.75
N GLY A 684 17.63 13.07 34.33
CA GLY A 684 18.67 13.85 35.03
C GLY A 684 19.60 14.65 34.11
N THR A 685 19.27 14.75 32.82
CA THR A 685 19.95 15.62 31.85
C THR A 685 19.32 17.02 31.80
N ASN A 686 19.85 17.91 30.94
CA ASN A 686 19.25 19.21 30.65
C ASN A 686 18.24 19.16 29.49
N ILE A 687 17.85 17.97 29.02
CA ILE A 687 16.91 17.79 27.92
C ILE A 687 15.49 18.14 28.38
N VAL A 688 14.77 18.90 27.56
CA VAL A 688 13.38 19.32 27.83
C VAL A 688 12.44 18.77 26.78
N GLY A 689 11.34 18.14 27.20
CA GLY A 689 10.28 17.72 26.28
C GLY A 689 9.43 18.87 25.78
N ALA A 690 8.83 18.70 24.61
CA ALA A 690 7.66 19.44 24.14
C ALA A 690 6.56 18.44 23.74
N TYR A 691 5.30 18.90 23.79
CA TYR A 691 4.11 18.09 23.49
C TYR A 691 3.30 18.65 22.31
N SER A 692 3.63 19.85 21.82
CA SER A 692 3.15 20.39 20.54
C SER A 692 4.26 21.10 19.76
N ILE A 693 4.00 21.40 18.48
CA ILE A 693 4.92 22.17 17.63
C ILE A 693 5.08 23.61 18.14
N GLU A 694 4.00 24.24 18.59
CA GLU A 694 4.01 25.57 19.19
C GLU A 694 4.85 25.60 20.47
N GLU A 695 4.75 24.57 21.31
CA GLU A 695 5.54 24.46 22.53
C GLU A 695 7.03 24.24 22.23
N LEU A 696 7.35 23.39 21.24
CA LEU A 696 8.72 23.21 20.73
C LEU A 696 9.30 24.55 20.28
N VAL A 697 8.58 25.28 19.42
CA VAL A 697 9.00 26.58 18.85
C VAL A 697 9.11 27.68 19.92
N ALA A 698 8.24 27.66 20.94
CA ALA A 698 8.28 28.62 22.05
C ALA A 698 9.46 28.38 23.02
N LYS A 699 9.93 27.14 23.15
CA LYS A 699 11.06 26.78 24.02
C LYS A 699 12.45 27.09 23.42
N LEU A 700 12.53 27.39 22.12
CA LEU A 700 13.79 27.56 21.38
C LEU A 700 14.30 29.01 21.33
N LYS A 701 15.60 29.18 21.53
CA LYS A 701 16.33 30.44 21.33
C LYS A 701 16.36 30.80 19.84
N ARG A 702 16.30 32.10 19.53
CA ARG A 702 16.37 32.65 18.16
C ARG A 702 17.83 32.81 17.69
N PRO A 703 18.14 32.64 16.38
CA PRO A 703 17.29 31.98 15.38
C PRO A 703 17.08 30.51 15.79
N ARG A 704 15.84 30.04 15.65
CA ARG A 704 15.44 28.69 16.07
C ARG A 704 16.11 27.67 15.18
N LYS A 705 16.54 26.56 15.77
CA LYS A 705 17.25 25.48 15.08
C LYS A 705 16.50 24.19 15.36
N ILE A 706 16.00 23.52 14.32
CA ILE A 706 15.14 22.34 14.48
C ILE A 706 15.63 21.23 13.56
N ILE A 707 16.13 20.14 14.15
CA ILE A 707 16.51 18.92 13.44
C ILE A 707 15.28 18.04 13.25
N LEU A 708 15.06 17.58 12.02
CA LEU A 708 14.11 16.54 11.66
C LEU A 708 14.88 15.23 11.47
N LEU A 709 14.68 14.27 12.37
CA LEU A 709 15.29 12.94 12.29
C LEU A 709 14.21 11.86 12.16
N VAL A 710 13.39 12.02 11.13
CA VAL A 710 12.20 11.21 10.83
C VAL A 710 12.41 10.34 9.58
N LYS A 711 11.40 9.53 9.22
CA LYS A 711 11.40 8.81 7.95
C LYS A 711 11.53 9.80 6.79
N ALA A 712 12.45 9.53 5.86
CA ALA A 712 12.67 10.37 4.68
C ALA A 712 11.42 10.49 3.78
N GLY A 713 11.39 11.51 2.93
CA GLY A 713 10.25 11.80 2.04
C GLY A 713 9.09 12.49 2.77
N VAL A 714 7.86 12.03 2.55
CA VAL A 714 6.61 12.72 2.91
C VAL A 714 6.50 13.14 4.37
N ALA A 715 7.12 12.40 5.32
CA ALA A 715 7.09 12.77 6.73
C ALA A 715 7.97 14.00 7.04
N VAL A 716 9.07 14.22 6.32
CA VAL A 716 9.88 15.44 6.42
C VAL A 716 9.07 16.64 5.94
N ASP A 717 8.47 16.56 4.75
CA ASP A 717 7.67 17.66 4.19
C ASP A 717 6.45 18.00 5.07
N ALA A 718 5.79 16.98 5.66
CA ALA A 718 4.69 17.21 6.60
C ALA A 718 5.11 17.94 7.89
N PHE A 719 6.34 17.73 8.38
CA PHE A 719 6.87 18.51 9.51
C PHE A 719 7.31 19.92 9.08
N ILE A 720 7.88 20.08 7.89
CA ILE A 720 8.18 21.42 7.33
C ILE A 720 6.90 22.25 7.19
N GLU A 721 5.82 21.65 6.69
CA GLU A 721 4.50 22.29 6.56
C GLU A 721 3.91 22.69 7.92
N GLN A 722 4.02 21.83 8.94
CA GLN A 722 3.58 22.15 10.30
C GLN A 722 4.45 23.19 11.00
N LEU A 723 5.77 23.21 10.76
CA LEU A 723 6.69 24.16 11.39
C LEU A 723 6.59 25.56 10.81
N SER A 724 6.50 25.68 9.47
CA SER A 724 6.60 26.95 8.75
C SER A 724 5.71 28.09 9.31
N PRO A 725 4.44 27.87 9.72
CA PRO A 725 3.57 28.93 10.25
C PRO A 725 3.99 29.51 11.61
N HIS A 726 4.86 28.82 12.35
CA HIS A 726 5.29 29.23 13.70
C HIS A 726 6.73 29.79 13.73
N LEU A 727 7.47 29.66 12.63
CA LEU A 727 8.84 30.16 12.49
C LEU A 727 8.85 31.60 11.97
N GLU A 728 9.95 32.31 12.22
CA GLU A 728 10.19 33.66 11.71
C GLU A 728 11.41 33.72 10.78
N GLN A 729 11.55 34.83 10.05
CA GLN A 729 12.63 34.99 9.07
C GLN A 729 14.01 34.76 9.71
N GLY A 730 14.81 33.89 9.10
CA GLY A 730 16.13 33.46 9.60
C GLY A 730 16.12 32.25 10.53
N ASP A 731 14.97 31.70 10.90
CA ASP A 731 14.89 30.40 11.57
C ASP A 731 15.31 29.25 10.63
N ILE A 732 15.82 28.17 11.23
CA ILE A 732 16.57 27.11 10.55
C ILE A 732 15.91 25.75 10.75
N ILE A 733 15.50 25.12 9.65
CA ILE A 733 15.07 23.72 9.61
C ILE A 733 16.21 22.86 9.05
N ILE A 734 16.54 21.79 9.76
CA ILE A 734 17.63 20.88 9.40
C ILE A 734 17.02 19.49 9.17
N ASP A 735 16.97 19.00 7.94
CA ASP A 735 16.67 17.61 7.67
C ASP A 735 17.93 16.77 7.91
N GLY A 736 17.94 15.96 8.97
CA GLY A 736 19.05 15.06 9.32
C GLY A 736 18.84 13.62 8.81
N GLY A 737 17.77 13.38 8.05
CA GLY A 737 17.40 12.06 7.57
C GLY A 737 18.34 11.51 6.48
N ASN A 738 18.01 10.32 5.98
CA ASN A 738 18.58 9.83 4.72
C ASN A 738 17.69 10.26 3.55
N SER A 739 17.44 11.57 3.42
CA SER A 739 16.65 12.13 2.32
C SER A 739 17.40 12.07 0.99
N TYR A 740 16.66 11.94 -0.10
CA TYR A 740 17.22 11.98 -1.45
C TYR A 740 17.57 13.44 -1.81
N TYR A 741 18.74 13.69 -2.41
CA TYR A 741 19.26 15.05 -2.55
C TYR A 741 18.38 16.03 -3.36
N PRO A 742 17.59 15.64 -4.39
CA PRO A 742 16.72 16.57 -5.11
C PRO A 742 15.56 17.08 -4.25
N ASP A 743 15.08 16.29 -3.28
CA ASP A 743 14.12 16.77 -2.29
C ASP A 743 14.72 17.91 -1.45
N SER A 744 16.02 17.83 -1.12
CA SER A 744 16.71 18.90 -0.40
C SER A 744 16.99 20.13 -1.24
N ILE A 745 17.29 19.97 -2.54
CA ILE A 745 17.36 21.10 -3.48
C ILE A 745 16.00 21.83 -3.53
N ARG A 746 14.90 21.07 -3.66
CA ARG A 746 13.54 21.61 -3.64
C ARG A 746 13.21 22.29 -2.30
N ARG A 747 13.39 21.60 -1.17
CA ARG A 747 13.10 22.12 0.18
C ARG A 747 13.89 23.40 0.49
N ALA A 748 15.17 23.48 0.08
CA ALA A 748 15.98 24.69 0.22
C ALA A 748 15.34 25.88 -0.50
N LYS A 749 14.99 25.71 -1.77
CA LYS A 749 14.32 26.73 -2.58
C LYS A 749 12.94 27.13 -2.03
N ASP A 750 12.13 26.15 -1.63
CA ASP A 750 10.77 26.34 -1.12
C ASP A 750 10.75 27.10 0.23
N LEU A 751 11.79 26.94 1.06
CA LEU A 751 11.91 27.59 2.36
C LEU A 751 12.60 28.95 2.30
N GLU A 752 13.62 29.10 1.43
CA GLU A 752 14.27 30.39 1.18
C GLU A 752 13.27 31.42 0.64
N ALA A 753 12.34 31.00 -0.23
CA ALA A 753 11.22 31.83 -0.70
C ALA A 753 10.27 32.30 0.42
N LYS A 754 10.31 31.69 1.61
CA LYS A 754 9.56 32.07 2.82
C LYS A 754 10.42 32.83 3.84
N GLY A 755 11.69 33.11 3.51
CA GLY A 755 12.66 33.70 4.44
C GLY A 755 13.18 32.74 5.52
N LEU A 756 12.94 31.44 5.37
CA LEU A 756 13.42 30.38 6.27
C LEU A 756 14.69 29.75 5.67
N LEU A 757 15.59 29.28 6.53
CA LEU A 757 16.84 28.66 6.11
C LEU A 757 16.72 27.13 6.24
N PHE A 758 17.16 26.40 5.21
CA PHE A 758 17.13 24.95 5.20
C PHE A 758 18.54 24.36 5.14
N VAL A 759 18.76 23.25 5.85
CA VAL A 759 19.98 22.44 5.77
C VAL A 759 19.59 20.97 5.61
N GLY A 760 20.01 20.34 4.52
CA GLY A 760 20.04 18.89 4.40
C GLY A 760 21.38 18.37 4.93
N SER A 761 21.37 17.60 6.02
CA SER A 761 22.57 17.13 6.68
C SER A 761 22.61 15.61 6.78
N GLY A 762 23.53 14.98 6.05
CA GLY A 762 23.83 13.58 6.28
C GLY A 762 24.34 13.31 7.70
N VAL A 763 23.76 12.31 8.37
CA VAL A 763 24.25 11.81 9.67
C VAL A 763 24.74 10.37 9.49
N SER A 764 26.02 10.08 9.75
CA SER A 764 26.60 8.73 9.61
C SER A 764 27.28 8.27 10.90
N GLY A 765 27.26 6.95 11.15
CA GLY A 765 27.87 6.32 12.33
C GLY A 765 27.04 5.27 13.06
N GLY A 766 25.78 5.05 12.65
CA GLY A 766 24.87 4.17 13.37
C GLY A 766 24.53 4.69 14.77
N GLU A 767 24.03 3.79 15.61
CA GLU A 767 23.58 4.09 16.97
C GLU A 767 24.71 4.68 17.85
N GLU A 768 25.81 3.95 17.95
CA GLU A 768 26.93 4.32 18.82
C GLU A 768 27.69 5.56 18.29
N GLY A 769 27.80 5.70 16.97
CA GLY A 769 28.29 6.92 16.33
C GLY A 769 27.42 8.12 16.70
N ALA A 770 26.09 8.02 16.59
CA ALA A 770 25.20 9.12 16.99
C ALA A 770 25.40 9.53 18.45
N ARG A 771 25.62 8.56 19.36
CA ARG A 771 25.77 8.79 20.80
C ARG A 771 27.08 9.47 21.20
N HIS A 772 28.19 9.18 20.53
CA HIS A 772 29.53 9.61 20.95
C HIS A 772 30.24 10.56 19.99
N GLY A 773 29.84 10.56 18.72
CA GLY A 773 30.40 11.41 17.67
C GLY A 773 30.09 10.88 16.27
N PRO A 774 29.03 11.33 15.59
CA PRO A 774 28.75 10.95 14.21
C PRO A 774 29.64 11.74 13.25
N SER A 775 29.68 11.32 11.99
CA SER A 775 30.05 12.21 10.89
C SER A 775 28.81 13.00 10.46
N LEU A 776 28.94 14.32 10.35
CA LEU A 776 27.85 15.22 9.98
C LEU A 776 28.20 15.95 8.67
N MET A 777 27.26 15.98 7.75
CA MET A 777 27.46 16.41 6.36
C MET A 777 26.45 17.51 5.99
N PRO A 778 26.45 18.69 6.63
CA PRO A 778 25.48 19.76 6.37
C PRO A 778 25.72 20.47 5.03
N GLY A 779 24.66 20.65 4.24
CA GLY A 779 24.61 21.57 3.09
C GLY A 779 23.20 22.14 2.91
N GLY A 780 23.05 23.25 2.18
CA GLY A 780 21.76 23.97 2.12
C GLY A 780 21.92 25.48 1.88
N ASN A 781 21.20 26.29 2.64
CA ASN A 781 21.40 27.75 2.67
C ASN A 781 22.59 28.08 3.58
N GLU A 782 23.69 28.59 3.01
CA GLU A 782 24.95 28.84 3.74
C GLU A 782 24.79 29.81 4.93
N ALA A 783 23.84 30.73 4.85
CA ALA A 783 23.50 31.63 5.96
C ALA A 783 23.10 30.91 7.27
N ALA A 784 22.68 29.64 7.21
CA ALA A 784 22.42 28.83 8.40
C ALA A 784 23.70 28.36 9.11
N TRP A 785 24.81 28.19 8.37
CA TRP A 785 26.01 27.52 8.86
C TRP A 785 26.59 28.19 10.13
N PRO A 786 26.79 29.52 10.22
CA PRO A 786 27.33 30.16 11.42
C PRO A 786 26.51 29.88 12.69
N ALA A 787 25.19 29.71 12.57
CA ALA A 787 24.30 29.49 13.71
C ALA A 787 24.26 28.04 14.19
N ILE A 788 24.61 27.06 13.33
CA ILE A 788 24.61 25.62 13.68
C ILE A 788 26.03 25.04 13.86
N LYS A 789 27.06 25.71 13.33
CA LYS A 789 28.45 25.22 13.26
C LYS A 789 28.99 24.72 14.61
N GLU A 790 28.83 25.50 15.67
CA GLU A 790 29.38 25.12 16.99
C GLU A 790 28.72 23.84 17.54
N ILE A 791 27.39 23.74 17.42
CA ILE A 791 26.63 22.56 17.84
C ILE A 791 27.10 21.34 17.05
N PHE A 792 27.11 21.46 15.72
CA PHE A 792 27.45 20.39 14.81
C PHE A 792 28.89 19.91 14.97
N GLN A 793 29.87 20.83 15.06
CA GLN A 793 31.28 20.47 15.19
C GLN A 793 31.64 19.91 16.56
N LYS A 794 31.01 20.35 17.66
CA LYS A 794 31.21 19.75 18.99
C LYS A 794 30.56 18.37 19.13
N THR A 795 29.41 18.15 18.49
CA THR A 795 28.66 16.88 18.52
C THR A 795 29.29 15.81 17.63
N ALA A 796 29.93 16.18 16.53
CA ALA A 796 30.61 15.26 15.62
C ALA A 796 31.80 14.52 16.26
N ALA A 797 32.23 13.42 15.63
CA ALA A 797 33.52 12.78 15.95
C ALA A 797 34.69 13.75 15.78
N GLN A 798 35.77 13.53 16.52
CA GLN A 798 37.01 14.30 16.43
C GLN A 798 38.14 13.38 15.97
N VAL A 799 38.94 13.81 15.00
CA VAL A 799 40.15 13.11 14.54
C VAL A 799 41.32 14.06 14.70
N GLY A 800 42.05 13.90 15.81
CA GLY A 800 42.99 14.92 16.26
C GLY A 800 42.25 16.21 16.65
N PRO A 801 42.67 17.40 16.18
CA PRO A 801 41.95 18.65 16.42
C PRO A 801 40.75 18.87 15.48
N ASP A 802 40.58 18.03 14.45
CA ASP A 802 39.60 18.27 13.40
C ASP A 802 38.24 17.62 13.72
N PRO A 803 37.12 18.36 13.68
CA PRO A 803 35.79 17.78 13.73
C PRO A 803 35.47 17.06 12.41
N CYS A 804 34.80 15.92 12.50
CA CYS A 804 34.22 15.20 11.36
C CYS A 804 32.91 15.83 10.89
N CYS A 805 32.93 17.15 10.73
CA CYS A 805 31.82 17.98 10.29
C CYS A 805 32.32 19.32 9.72
N ASP A 806 31.92 19.63 8.50
CA ASP A 806 32.15 20.92 7.85
C ASP A 806 31.02 21.20 6.83
N TRP A 807 30.99 22.40 6.25
CA TRP A 807 30.01 22.75 5.22
C TRP A 807 30.29 22.01 3.90
N MET A 808 29.29 21.28 3.41
CA MET A 808 29.40 20.46 2.18
C MET A 808 29.08 21.22 0.90
N GLY A 809 28.45 22.40 0.99
CA GLY A 809 28.03 23.19 -0.17
C GLY A 809 26.53 23.51 -0.18
N PRO A 810 26.04 24.15 -1.26
CA PRO A 810 24.70 24.69 -1.32
C PRO A 810 23.61 23.63 -1.57
N THR A 811 22.36 23.97 -1.30
CA THR A 811 21.15 23.21 -1.68
C THR A 811 21.12 21.75 -1.18
N GLY A 812 21.34 20.75 -2.04
CA GLY A 812 21.29 19.32 -1.72
C GLY A 812 22.63 18.68 -1.36
N ALA A 813 23.75 19.44 -1.41
CA ALA A 813 25.10 18.90 -1.34
C ALA A 813 25.35 17.96 -0.14
N GLY A 814 24.85 18.31 1.05
CA GLY A 814 25.03 17.50 2.27
C GLY A 814 24.42 16.09 2.19
N HIS A 815 23.18 15.98 1.68
CA HIS A 815 22.56 14.68 1.45
C HIS A 815 23.14 13.95 0.24
N TYR A 816 23.63 14.67 -0.76
CA TYR A 816 24.32 14.07 -1.90
C TYR A 816 25.63 13.40 -1.49
N VAL A 817 26.49 14.08 -0.72
CA VAL A 817 27.71 13.49 -0.13
C VAL A 817 27.34 12.27 0.74
N LYS A 818 26.26 12.33 1.51
CA LYS A 818 25.78 11.18 2.31
C LYS A 818 25.27 10.01 1.47
N MET A 819 24.65 10.27 0.32
CA MET A 819 24.25 9.24 -0.64
C MET A 819 25.49 8.50 -1.17
N VAL A 820 26.49 9.25 -1.66
CA VAL A 820 27.74 8.66 -2.18
C VAL A 820 28.50 7.88 -1.08
N HIS A 821 28.58 8.41 0.15
CA HIS A 821 29.08 7.66 1.32
C HIS A 821 28.43 6.28 1.45
N ASN A 822 27.09 6.19 1.37
CA ASN A 822 26.37 4.93 1.51
C ASN A 822 26.63 3.98 0.32
N GLY A 823 26.88 4.53 -0.88
CA GLY A 823 27.34 3.74 -2.02
C GLY A 823 28.72 3.11 -1.77
N ILE A 824 29.67 3.92 -1.29
CA ILE A 824 31.02 3.47 -0.94
C ILE A 824 30.96 2.43 0.20
N GLU A 825 30.11 2.62 1.20
CA GLU A 825 29.84 1.65 2.28
C GLU A 825 29.38 0.29 1.71
N TYR A 826 28.49 0.29 0.71
CA TYR A 826 28.04 -0.94 0.06
C TYR A 826 29.18 -1.63 -0.69
N GLY A 827 30.03 -0.85 -1.38
CA GLY A 827 31.23 -1.34 -2.04
C GLY A 827 32.22 -2.00 -1.07
N ASP A 828 32.59 -1.30 0.00
CA ASP A 828 33.52 -1.82 1.02
C ASP A 828 33.00 -3.10 1.68
N MET A 829 31.71 -3.16 2.04
CA MET A 829 31.08 -4.37 2.58
C MET A 829 31.13 -5.54 1.59
N GLN A 830 30.86 -5.29 0.31
CA GLN A 830 30.88 -6.34 -0.72
C GLN A 830 32.30 -6.86 -0.98
N LEU A 831 33.30 -5.99 -1.02
CA LEU A 831 34.71 -6.38 -1.16
C LEU A 831 35.19 -7.25 0.01
N ILE A 832 34.78 -6.92 1.24
CA ILE A 832 35.10 -7.72 2.44
C ILE A 832 34.39 -9.08 2.39
N ALA A 833 33.14 -9.13 1.92
CA ALA A 833 32.40 -10.38 1.74
C ALA A 833 33.06 -11.29 0.67
N GLU A 834 33.56 -10.72 -0.42
CA GLU A 834 34.31 -11.47 -1.44
C GLU A 834 35.64 -12.01 -0.90
N ALA A 835 36.38 -11.23 -0.10
CA ALA A 835 37.57 -11.74 0.59
C ALA A 835 37.25 -12.90 1.55
N TYR A 836 36.17 -12.79 2.34
CA TYR A 836 35.70 -13.86 3.22
C TYR A 836 35.34 -15.13 2.43
N ASP A 837 34.58 -15.01 1.33
CA ASP A 837 34.15 -16.15 0.51
C ASP A 837 35.34 -16.85 -0.18
N ILE A 838 36.36 -16.10 -0.62
CA ILE A 838 37.61 -16.66 -1.14
C ILE A 838 38.39 -17.43 -0.06
N LEU A 839 38.50 -16.90 1.17
CA LEU A 839 39.20 -17.59 2.26
C LEU A 839 38.44 -18.85 2.71
N LYS A 840 37.11 -18.77 2.83
CA LYS A 840 36.25 -19.88 3.26
C LYS A 840 36.05 -20.94 2.18
N ARG A 841 35.49 -20.58 1.03
CA ARG A 841 35.15 -21.53 -0.05
C ARG A 841 36.32 -21.81 -0.99
N GLY A 842 37.28 -20.90 -1.13
CA GLY A 842 38.52 -21.13 -1.88
C GLY A 842 39.51 -21.94 -1.05
N LEU A 843 40.15 -21.28 -0.07
CA LEU A 843 41.23 -21.89 0.73
C LEU A 843 40.77 -22.92 1.78
N GLY A 844 39.48 -22.95 2.14
CA GLY A 844 38.93 -23.92 3.09
C GLY A 844 39.20 -23.59 4.56
N LEU A 845 39.42 -22.31 4.89
CA LEU A 845 39.74 -21.87 6.25
C LEU A 845 38.48 -21.76 7.13
N HIS A 846 38.65 -21.97 8.43
CA HIS A 846 37.58 -21.81 9.44
C HIS A 846 37.45 -20.35 9.90
N GLU A 847 36.27 -19.95 10.38
CA GLU A 847 35.96 -18.57 10.82
C GLU A 847 37.00 -17.97 11.78
N ASP A 848 37.49 -18.74 12.76
CA ASP A 848 38.52 -18.30 13.72
C ASP A 848 39.87 -17.98 13.03
N GLU A 849 40.26 -18.74 12.00
CA GLU A 849 41.47 -18.47 11.20
C GLU A 849 41.29 -17.23 10.33
N ILE A 850 40.12 -17.11 9.69
CA ILE A 850 39.77 -15.96 8.85
C ILE A 850 39.72 -14.68 9.70
N ALA A 851 39.22 -14.74 10.94
CA ALA A 851 39.29 -13.64 11.88
C ALA A 851 40.73 -13.22 12.20
N GLY A 852 41.65 -14.17 12.38
CA GLY A 852 43.07 -13.89 12.56
C GLY A 852 43.70 -13.16 11.36
N ILE A 853 43.28 -13.48 10.14
CA ILE A 853 43.69 -12.80 8.91
C ILE A 853 43.15 -11.36 8.87
N PHE A 854 41.85 -11.15 9.09
CA PHE A 854 41.28 -9.80 9.15
C PHE A 854 41.88 -8.95 10.30
N GLU A 855 42.21 -9.56 11.44
CA GLU A 855 42.90 -8.87 12.54
C GLU A 855 44.34 -8.43 12.17
N LYS A 856 45.05 -9.22 11.34
CA LYS A 856 46.34 -8.83 10.76
C LYS A 856 46.16 -7.64 9.81
N TRP A 857 45.20 -7.73 8.89
CA TRP A 857 44.90 -6.68 7.91
C TRP A 857 44.48 -5.35 8.57
N ASN A 858 43.75 -5.40 9.69
CA ASN A 858 43.36 -4.21 10.43
C ASN A 858 44.52 -3.46 11.11
N LYS A 859 45.74 -4.04 11.11
CA LYS A 859 46.97 -3.42 11.63
C LYS A 859 47.86 -2.87 10.50
N GLY A 860 47.37 -2.92 9.26
CA GLY A 860 48.07 -2.53 8.03
C GLY A 860 47.31 -1.50 7.20
N VAL A 861 47.42 -1.60 5.87
CA VAL A 861 46.81 -0.62 4.94
C VAL A 861 45.28 -0.66 4.88
N LEU A 862 44.67 -1.70 5.46
CA LEU A 862 43.23 -1.90 5.53
C LEU A 862 42.61 -1.52 6.89
N ASP A 863 43.38 -0.92 7.81
CA ASP A 863 42.89 -0.37 9.09
C ASP A 863 41.61 0.45 8.90
N SER A 864 40.49 -0.14 9.33
CA SER A 864 39.14 0.39 9.12
C SER A 864 38.11 -0.30 10.00
N PHE A 865 37.07 0.45 10.35
CA PHE A 865 35.99 -0.04 11.21
C PHE A 865 35.27 -1.28 10.62
N LEU A 866 35.09 -1.34 9.30
CA LEU A 866 34.45 -2.50 8.67
C LEU A 866 35.29 -3.78 8.78
N ILE A 867 36.63 -3.69 8.75
CA ILE A 867 37.53 -4.83 8.96
C ILE A 867 37.57 -5.22 10.45
N GLU A 868 37.57 -4.24 11.35
CA GLU A 868 37.47 -4.44 12.80
C GLU A 868 36.19 -5.21 13.18
N ILE A 869 35.01 -4.74 12.77
CA ILE A 869 33.75 -5.43 13.11
C ILE A 869 33.64 -6.78 12.40
N THR A 870 34.20 -6.94 11.20
CA THR A 870 34.26 -8.26 10.53
C THR A 870 35.07 -9.26 11.36
N THR A 871 36.21 -8.84 11.90
CA THR A 871 37.01 -9.64 12.83
C THR A 871 36.20 -10.06 14.06
N ASN A 872 35.44 -9.13 14.64
CA ASN A 872 34.62 -9.39 15.83
C ASN A 872 33.42 -10.31 15.54
N ILE A 873 32.76 -10.13 14.39
CA ILE A 873 31.64 -10.95 13.92
C ILE A 873 32.09 -12.41 13.67
N LEU A 874 33.27 -12.61 13.07
CA LEU A 874 33.82 -13.94 12.79
C LEU A 874 34.19 -14.70 14.08
N LYS A 875 34.64 -13.98 15.13
CA LYS A 875 34.94 -14.55 16.46
C LYS A 875 33.70 -14.80 17.31
N PHE A 876 32.55 -14.24 16.96
CA PHE A 876 31.33 -14.35 17.77
C PHE A 876 30.69 -15.73 17.61
N LYS A 877 30.59 -16.46 18.71
CA LYS A 877 30.01 -17.80 18.80
C LYS A 877 28.66 -17.74 19.50
N ASP A 878 27.72 -18.53 19.00
CA ASP A 878 26.38 -18.70 19.59
C ASP A 878 26.45 -19.62 20.83
N GLU A 879 25.32 -19.83 21.52
CA GLU A 879 25.25 -20.61 22.78
C GLU A 879 25.68 -22.09 22.62
N ASP A 880 25.64 -22.64 21.40
CA ASP A 880 26.11 -23.99 21.07
C ASP A 880 27.61 -24.06 20.67
N GLY A 881 28.28 -22.91 20.60
CA GLY A 881 29.70 -22.79 20.24
C GLY A 881 29.98 -22.64 18.73
N GLU A 882 28.98 -22.71 17.87
CA GLU A 882 29.13 -22.49 16.42
C GLU A 882 29.29 -20.98 16.11
N PRO A 883 30.10 -20.57 15.11
CA PRO A 883 30.23 -19.17 14.73
C PRO A 883 28.90 -18.62 14.19
N MET A 884 28.38 -17.56 14.81
CA MET A 884 27.03 -17.04 14.53
C MET A 884 26.83 -16.64 13.06
N VAL A 885 27.89 -16.14 12.41
CA VAL A 885 27.89 -15.77 10.98
C VAL A 885 27.47 -16.90 10.05
N THR A 886 27.69 -18.17 10.44
CA THR A 886 27.31 -19.34 9.63
C THR A 886 25.80 -19.65 9.66
N LYS A 887 25.09 -19.12 10.66
CA LYS A 887 23.64 -19.30 10.87
C LYS A 887 22.81 -18.16 10.29
N ILE A 888 23.43 -17.02 9.99
CA ILE A 888 22.74 -15.85 9.43
C ILE A 888 22.32 -16.15 7.99
N LEU A 889 21.05 -15.90 7.68
CA LEU A 889 20.52 -16.04 6.32
C LEU A 889 21.23 -15.09 5.35
N ASP A 890 21.76 -15.64 4.25
CA ASP A 890 22.48 -14.94 3.17
C ASP A 890 21.52 -14.14 2.26
N LYS A 891 20.72 -13.24 2.85
CA LYS A 891 19.72 -12.38 2.22
C LYS A 891 19.92 -10.94 2.70
N ALA A 892 20.79 -10.20 2.02
CA ALA A 892 21.15 -8.84 2.39
C ALA A 892 20.03 -7.84 2.07
N GLY A 893 19.52 -7.17 3.10
CA GLY A 893 18.61 -6.03 2.94
C GLY A 893 19.31 -4.76 2.43
N GLN A 894 18.53 -3.82 1.91
CA GLN A 894 18.98 -2.46 1.61
C GLN A 894 17.86 -1.44 1.88
N LYS A 895 18.24 -0.21 2.26
CA LYS A 895 17.31 0.90 2.56
C LYS A 895 17.22 1.91 1.42
N GLY A 896 17.45 1.48 0.17
CA GLY A 896 17.39 2.30 -1.05
C GLY A 896 18.58 3.25 -1.29
N THR A 897 19.28 3.70 -0.26
CA THR A 897 20.34 4.73 -0.41
C THR A 897 21.53 4.31 -1.28
N GLY A 898 21.95 3.05 -1.25
CA GLY A 898 23.01 2.53 -2.13
C GLY A 898 22.58 2.48 -3.60
N LYS A 899 21.32 2.08 -3.86
CA LYS A 899 20.69 2.10 -5.20
C LYS A 899 20.72 3.51 -5.80
N TRP A 900 20.45 4.55 -5.01
CA TRP A 900 20.48 5.94 -5.51
C TRP A 900 21.86 6.37 -6.02
N THR A 901 22.96 5.92 -5.42
CA THR A 901 24.32 6.20 -5.94
C THR A 901 24.55 5.54 -7.30
N ALA A 902 24.12 4.28 -7.47
CA ALA A 902 24.24 3.58 -8.74
C ALA A 902 23.32 4.18 -9.83
N VAL A 903 22.11 4.62 -9.48
CA VAL A 903 21.20 5.31 -10.41
C VAL A 903 21.76 6.67 -10.82
N ASN A 904 22.18 7.51 -9.87
CA ASN A 904 22.77 8.81 -10.19
C ASN A 904 24.07 8.67 -11.02
N ALA A 905 24.84 7.60 -10.85
CA ALA A 905 25.98 7.30 -11.72
C ALA A 905 25.58 7.04 -13.18
N LEU A 906 24.46 6.34 -13.41
CA LEU A 906 23.90 6.15 -14.74
C LEU A 906 23.37 7.47 -15.32
N ASP A 907 22.66 8.27 -14.52
CA ASP A 907 22.12 9.57 -14.93
C ASP A 907 23.24 10.56 -15.32
N ALA A 908 24.31 10.64 -14.52
CA ALA A 908 25.47 11.50 -14.76
C ALA A 908 26.48 10.91 -15.78
N GLY A 909 26.22 9.71 -16.31
CA GLY A 909 27.11 9.04 -17.27
C GLY A 909 28.49 8.64 -16.72
N ILE A 910 28.62 8.45 -15.40
CA ILE A 910 29.90 8.12 -14.74
C ILE A 910 30.00 6.61 -14.43
N PRO A 911 31.13 5.95 -14.77
CA PRO A 911 31.32 4.51 -14.59
C PRO A 911 31.60 4.13 -13.12
N VAL A 912 30.60 4.24 -12.24
CA VAL A 912 30.66 3.82 -10.83
C VAL A 912 30.33 2.33 -10.67
N THR A 913 31.11 1.50 -11.37
CA THR A 913 30.78 0.10 -11.61
C THR A 913 30.78 -0.75 -10.33
N LEU A 914 31.69 -0.49 -9.38
CA LEU A 914 31.80 -1.30 -8.17
C LEU A 914 30.60 -1.13 -7.24
N ILE A 915 30.12 0.10 -7.08
CA ILE A 915 28.94 0.38 -6.26
C ILE A 915 27.68 -0.21 -6.94
N GLY A 916 27.60 -0.16 -8.28
CA GLY A 916 26.56 -0.84 -9.05
C GLY A 916 26.52 -2.35 -8.79
N GLU A 917 27.66 -3.02 -8.94
CA GLU A 917 27.80 -4.45 -8.64
C GLU A 917 27.50 -4.79 -7.17
N ALA A 918 27.90 -3.94 -6.21
CA ALA A 918 27.57 -4.14 -4.80
C ALA A 918 26.06 -4.02 -4.51
N VAL A 919 25.32 -3.20 -5.27
CA VAL A 919 23.85 -3.17 -5.22
C VAL A 919 23.26 -4.43 -5.86
N PHE A 920 23.74 -4.86 -7.02
CA PHE A 920 23.26 -6.07 -7.69
C PHE A 920 23.56 -7.36 -6.91
N ALA A 921 24.71 -7.45 -6.23
CA ALA A 921 25.06 -8.56 -5.35
C ALA A 921 24.05 -8.71 -4.19
N ARG A 922 23.56 -7.60 -3.62
CA ARG A 922 22.46 -7.64 -2.63
C ARG A 922 21.16 -8.14 -3.26
N CYS A 923 20.79 -7.67 -4.44
CA CYS A 923 19.62 -8.17 -5.18
C CYS A 923 19.72 -9.68 -5.46
N LEU A 924 20.88 -10.17 -5.89
CA LEU A 924 21.17 -11.59 -6.11
C LEU A 924 21.07 -12.39 -4.81
N SER A 925 21.53 -11.84 -3.68
CA SER A 925 21.35 -12.49 -2.37
C SER A 925 19.87 -12.63 -1.99
N ALA A 926 19.03 -11.67 -2.36
CA ALA A 926 17.61 -11.64 -1.98
C ALA A 926 16.76 -12.75 -2.61
N ILE A 927 17.11 -13.20 -3.81
CA ILE A 927 16.47 -14.34 -4.51
C ILE A 927 16.98 -15.71 -4.02
N LYS A 928 17.07 -15.87 -2.69
CA LYS A 928 17.64 -17.07 -2.02
C LYS A 928 17.03 -18.39 -2.48
N ASP A 929 15.71 -18.47 -2.61
CA ASP A 929 15.02 -19.71 -2.98
C ASP A 929 15.32 -20.09 -4.43
N GLU A 930 15.47 -19.11 -5.31
CA GLU A 930 15.87 -19.31 -6.69
C GLU A 930 17.31 -19.79 -6.79
N ARG A 931 18.26 -19.15 -6.08
CA ARG A 931 19.64 -19.64 -5.96
C ARG A 931 19.70 -21.07 -5.42
N THR A 932 18.85 -21.41 -4.47
CA THR A 932 18.77 -22.76 -3.86
C THR A 932 18.18 -23.82 -4.80
N ARG A 933 17.35 -23.42 -5.78
CA ARG A 933 16.95 -24.29 -6.90
C ARG A 933 18.06 -24.39 -7.94
N ALA A 934 18.62 -23.26 -8.34
CA ALA A 934 19.68 -23.16 -9.34
C ALA A 934 20.92 -24.00 -8.95
N SER A 935 21.33 -23.99 -7.69
CA SER A 935 22.49 -24.76 -7.19
C SER A 935 22.31 -26.29 -7.25
N LYS A 936 21.10 -26.80 -7.58
CA LYS A 936 20.82 -28.23 -7.77
C LYS A 936 20.82 -28.65 -9.24
N VAL A 937 20.84 -27.70 -10.18
CA VAL A 937 20.72 -27.95 -11.63
C VAL A 937 21.82 -27.29 -12.47
N LEU A 938 22.48 -26.25 -11.94
CA LEU A 938 23.64 -25.59 -12.56
C LEU A 938 24.92 -26.07 -11.88
N ASN A 939 25.82 -26.69 -12.66
CA ASN A 939 27.12 -27.14 -12.17
C ASN A 939 28.18 -26.04 -12.34
N GLY A 940 28.99 -25.84 -11.29
CA GLY A 940 30.21 -25.04 -11.36
C GLY A 940 31.44 -25.87 -11.76
N PRO A 941 32.64 -25.26 -11.82
CA PRO A 941 33.89 -26.01 -11.96
C PRO A 941 34.10 -26.98 -10.78
N VAL A 942 34.78 -28.10 -11.05
CA VAL A 942 35.16 -29.05 -9.99
C VAL A 942 36.21 -28.39 -9.10
N ARG A 943 35.95 -28.35 -7.78
CA ARG A 943 36.88 -27.76 -6.81
C ARG A 943 38.13 -28.64 -6.67
N GLU A 944 39.25 -28.17 -7.19
CA GLU A 944 40.58 -28.69 -6.85
C GLU A 944 41.14 -27.98 -5.60
N GLU A 945 41.94 -28.71 -4.81
CA GLU A 945 42.71 -28.10 -3.72
C GLU A 945 43.72 -27.07 -4.26
N PHE A 946 43.92 -25.99 -3.51
CA PHE A 946 44.89 -24.96 -3.89
C PHE A 946 46.32 -25.50 -3.80
N ARG A 947 47.03 -25.51 -4.94
CA ARG A 947 48.40 -26.03 -5.06
C ARG A 947 49.51 -24.96 -4.96
N GLY A 948 49.15 -23.73 -4.61
CA GLY A 948 50.10 -22.62 -4.43
C GLY A 948 50.47 -22.38 -2.97
N ASP A 949 51.33 -21.39 -2.73
CA ASP A 949 51.63 -20.88 -1.39
C ASP A 949 50.40 -20.15 -0.82
N LYS A 950 49.80 -20.73 0.24
CA LYS A 950 48.61 -20.16 0.90
C LYS A 950 48.89 -18.79 1.50
N GLN A 951 50.06 -18.54 2.09
CA GLN A 951 50.38 -17.26 2.72
C GLN A 951 50.56 -16.17 1.65
N GLN A 952 51.28 -16.47 0.57
CA GLN A 952 51.40 -15.55 -0.57
C GLN A 952 50.02 -15.24 -1.18
N PHE A 953 49.11 -16.21 -1.26
CA PHE A 953 47.75 -15.98 -1.77
C PHE A 953 46.88 -15.13 -0.82
N ILE A 954 47.06 -15.27 0.50
CA ILE A 954 46.41 -14.41 1.50
C ILE A 954 46.93 -12.97 1.40
N ASP A 955 48.25 -12.79 1.25
CA ASP A 955 48.85 -11.46 1.09
C ASP A 955 48.49 -10.83 -0.28
N ASP A 956 48.34 -11.65 -1.34
CA ASP A 956 47.78 -11.22 -2.64
C ASP A 956 46.32 -10.78 -2.52
N LEU A 957 45.52 -11.44 -1.68
CA LEU A 957 44.11 -11.10 -1.42
C LEU A 957 43.97 -9.80 -0.63
N GLU A 958 44.89 -9.53 0.31
CA GLU A 958 44.99 -8.22 0.98
C GLU A 958 45.19 -7.11 -0.05
N GLN A 959 46.10 -7.32 -1.00
CA GLN A 959 46.37 -6.36 -2.09
C GLN A 959 45.19 -6.25 -3.07
N ALA A 960 44.50 -7.34 -3.39
CA ALA A 960 43.30 -7.33 -4.23
C ALA A 960 42.17 -6.49 -3.61
N LEU A 961 41.93 -6.67 -2.31
CA LEU A 961 40.97 -5.93 -1.51
C LEU A 961 41.34 -4.44 -1.45
N TYR A 962 42.60 -4.12 -1.16
CA TYR A 962 43.09 -2.74 -1.12
C TYR A 962 43.01 -2.02 -2.46
N ALA A 963 43.44 -2.67 -3.56
CA ALA A 963 43.34 -2.13 -4.91
C ALA A 963 41.89 -1.85 -5.33
N SER A 964 40.99 -2.80 -5.08
CA SER A 964 39.58 -2.66 -5.43
C SER A 964 38.89 -1.58 -4.60
N LYS A 965 39.29 -1.40 -3.32
CA LYS A 965 38.86 -0.28 -2.50
C LYS A 965 39.34 1.07 -3.06
N ILE A 966 40.59 1.18 -3.53
CA ILE A 966 41.06 2.39 -4.24
C ILE A 966 40.17 2.71 -5.45
N ILE A 967 39.78 1.71 -6.24
CA ILE A 967 38.87 1.92 -7.38
C ILE A 967 37.48 2.38 -6.94
N SER A 968 36.88 1.76 -5.92
CA SER A 968 35.57 2.16 -5.37
C SER A 968 35.54 3.66 -5.00
N TYR A 969 36.55 4.13 -4.25
CA TYR A 969 36.63 5.53 -3.86
C TYR A 969 36.96 6.43 -5.05
N THR A 970 37.83 6.01 -5.97
CA THR A 970 38.11 6.75 -7.22
C THR A 970 36.81 7.03 -7.98
N GLN A 971 35.99 5.99 -8.18
CA GLN A 971 34.70 6.09 -8.85
C GLN A 971 33.71 7.00 -8.09
N GLY A 972 33.63 6.87 -6.75
CA GLY A 972 32.78 7.73 -5.92
C GLY A 972 33.15 9.22 -5.97
N PHE A 973 34.45 9.55 -5.97
CA PHE A 973 34.89 10.94 -6.13
C PHE A 973 34.73 11.46 -7.57
N MET A 974 34.90 10.62 -8.59
CA MET A 974 34.56 10.98 -9.98
C MET A 974 33.08 11.34 -10.13
N LEU A 975 32.19 10.59 -9.48
CA LEU A 975 30.74 10.88 -9.45
C LEU A 975 30.44 12.19 -8.73
N MET A 976 31.07 12.44 -7.58
CA MET A 976 30.90 13.72 -6.88
C MET A 976 31.32 14.90 -7.74
N ARG A 977 32.44 14.77 -8.45
CA ARG A 977 32.96 15.82 -9.35
C ARG A 977 32.05 16.11 -10.54
N GLN A 978 31.47 15.09 -11.18
CA GLN A 978 30.57 15.30 -12.31
C GLN A 978 29.28 16.00 -11.88
N THR A 979 28.60 15.49 -10.84
CA THR A 979 27.36 16.10 -10.35
C THR A 979 27.60 17.50 -9.77
N ALA A 980 28.76 17.76 -9.16
CA ALA A 980 29.15 19.09 -8.72
C ALA A 980 29.25 20.08 -9.91
N LYS A 981 29.81 19.65 -11.04
CA LYS A 981 29.86 20.44 -12.28
C LYS A 981 28.47 20.68 -12.87
N GLU A 982 27.57 19.70 -12.82
CA GLU A 982 26.20 19.80 -13.34
C GLU A 982 25.29 20.71 -12.49
N LEU A 983 25.52 20.76 -11.18
CA LEU A 983 24.73 21.53 -10.22
C LEU A 983 25.41 22.83 -9.74
N GLU A 984 26.54 23.18 -10.34
CA GLU A 984 27.36 24.37 -10.00
C GLU A 984 27.76 24.43 -8.51
N TRP A 985 28.11 23.27 -7.93
CA TRP A 985 28.56 23.16 -6.54
C TRP A 985 30.09 23.20 -6.44
N ASP A 986 30.61 24.07 -5.57
CA ASP A 986 32.02 24.06 -5.15
C ASP A 986 32.22 23.08 -3.99
N LEU A 987 32.50 21.80 -4.31
CA LEU A 987 32.68 20.74 -3.32
C LEU A 987 34.14 20.63 -2.86
N ASN A 988 34.38 20.81 -1.57
CA ASN A 988 35.70 20.59 -0.96
C ASN A 988 35.98 19.09 -0.77
N TYR A 989 36.56 18.43 -1.77
CA TYR A 989 36.88 16.99 -1.74
C TYR A 989 37.82 16.59 -0.59
N ALA A 990 38.80 17.43 -0.24
CA ALA A 990 39.64 17.23 0.94
C ALA A 990 38.81 17.28 2.23
N GLY A 991 37.89 18.23 2.35
CA GLY A 991 36.93 18.33 3.45
C GLY A 991 36.01 17.10 3.55
N ILE A 992 35.44 16.64 2.44
CA ILE A 992 34.59 15.43 2.38
C ILE A 992 35.37 14.21 2.88
N ALA A 993 36.60 13.99 2.38
CA ALA A 993 37.47 12.92 2.85
C ALA A 993 37.79 13.06 4.35
N ARG A 994 38.10 14.28 4.80
CA ARG A 994 38.44 14.61 6.20
C ARG A 994 37.32 14.26 7.17
N ILE A 995 36.05 14.53 6.81
CA ILE A 995 34.89 14.24 7.67
C ILE A 995 34.47 12.77 7.66
N TRP A 996 34.90 11.97 6.68
CA TRP A 996 34.69 10.53 6.68
C TRP A 996 35.76 9.77 7.51
N ARG A 997 36.86 10.41 7.91
CA ARG A 997 37.93 9.77 8.73
C ARG A 997 37.45 9.24 10.09
N GLY A 998 36.35 9.79 10.62
CA GLY A 998 35.83 9.43 11.93
C GLY A 998 34.30 9.54 11.96
N GLY A 999 33.70 8.93 12.98
CA GLY A 999 32.25 8.93 13.22
C GLY A 999 31.41 8.10 12.24
N CYS A 1000 31.74 8.07 10.95
CA CYS A 1000 31.01 7.31 9.94
C CYS A 1000 31.37 5.81 9.89
N ILE A 1001 30.61 5.02 9.11
CA ILE A 1001 30.84 3.57 8.96
C ILE A 1001 32.11 3.26 8.16
N ILE A 1002 32.40 4.03 7.11
CA ILE A 1002 33.56 3.82 6.23
C ILE A 1002 34.89 4.38 6.79
N LYS A 1003 34.90 4.78 8.07
CA LYS A 1003 36.07 5.36 8.75
C LYS A 1003 37.27 4.42 8.70
N SER A 1004 38.40 4.93 8.25
CA SER A 1004 39.60 4.15 7.91
C SER A 1004 40.84 5.04 7.82
N VAL A 1005 42.02 4.46 8.06
CA VAL A 1005 43.29 5.21 7.94
C VAL A 1005 43.50 5.72 6.51
N PHE A 1006 43.01 4.94 5.53
CA PHE A 1006 42.95 5.21 4.10
C PHE A 1006 42.39 6.60 3.72
N LEU A 1007 41.42 7.11 4.49
CA LEU A 1007 40.82 8.42 4.23
C LEU A 1007 41.76 9.59 4.54
N ASN A 1008 42.80 9.38 5.36
CA ASN A 1008 43.87 10.37 5.52
C ASN A 1008 44.64 10.58 4.22
N ASP A 1009 44.89 9.52 3.44
CA ASP A 1009 45.67 9.62 2.22
C ASP A 1009 44.85 10.23 1.07
N ILE A 1010 43.54 9.98 1.04
CA ILE A 1010 42.60 10.71 0.17
C ILE A 1010 42.59 12.20 0.53
N THR A 1011 42.53 12.52 1.83
CA THR A 1011 42.57 13.92 2.31
C THR A 1011 43.86 14.61 1.84
N LYS A 1012 45.04 13.99 2.06
CA LYS A 1012 46.34 14.52 1.59
C LYS A 1012 46.42 14.69 0.08
N ALA A 1013 45.87 13.76 -0.70
CA ALA A 1013 45.90 13.83 -2.16
C ALA A 1013 45.13 15.05 -2.69
N TYR A 1014 43.95 15.33 -2.13
CA TYR A 1014 43.18 16.54 -2.47
C TYR A 1014 43.74 17.83 -1.85
N GLU A 1015 44.40 17.78 -0.69
CA GLU A 1015 45.14 18.94 -0.14
C GLU A 1015 46.38 19.29 -0.99
N LYS A 1016 47.03 18.29 -1.58
CA LYS A 1016 48.16 18.47 -2.51
C LYS A 1016 47.70 18.98 -3.89
N ASN A 1017 46.55 18.54 -4.37
CA ASN A 1017 45.93 19.01 -5.61
C ASN A 1017 44.40 19.04 -5.49
N HIS A 1018 43.86 20.25 -5.32
CA HIS A 1018 42.41 20.46 -5.19
C HIS A 1018 41.63 20.11 -6.46
N GLU A 1019 42.28 20.17 -7.63
CA GLU A 1019 41.69 19.85 -8.95
C GLU A 1019 41.97 18.39 -9.39
N LEU A 1020 42.39 17.50 -8.47
CA LEU A 1020 42.75 16.12 -8.77
C LEU A 1020 41.56 15.36 -9.41
N GLU A 1021 41.69 15.05 -10.70
CA GLU A 1021 40.59 14.46 -11.48
C GLU A 1021 40.27 13.00 -11.14
N SER A 1022 41.25 12.28 -10.59
CA SER A 1022 41.17 10.87 -10.20
C SER A 1022 42.27 10.57 -9.19
N LEU A 1023 41.94 9.82 -8.15
CA LEU A 1023 42.90 9.39 -7.13
C LEU A 1023 44.09 8.63 -7.75
N LEU A 1024 43.87 7.92 -8.86
CA LEU A 1024 44.89 7.14 -9.56
C LEU A 1024 46.05 7.98 -10.14
N PHE A 1025 45.91 9.30 -10.24
CA PHE A 1025 47.01 10.18 -10.66
C PHE A 1025 47.90 10.65 -9.51
N ASP A 1026 47.43 10.62 -8.27
CA ASP A 1026 48.30 10.91 -7.12
C ASP A 1026 49.36 9.79 -6.92
N ASP A 1027 50.55 10.19 -6.48
CA ASP A 1027 51.73 9.34 -6.38
C ASP A 1027 51.58 8.20 -5.36
N PHE A 1028 50.78 8.40 -4.30
CA PHE A 1028 50.52 7.36 -3.31
C PHE A 1028 49.64 6.24 -3.88
N PHE A 1029 48.47 6.58 -4.43
CA PHE A 1029 47.53 5.59 -4.96
C PHE A 1029 48.05 4.89 -6.23
N LYS A 1030 48.74 5.63 -7.10
CA LYS A 1030 49.46 5.10 -8.27
C LYS A 1030 50.48 4.05 -7.87
N LYS A 1031 51.29 4.32 -6.84
CA LYS A 1031 52.25 3.34 -6.28
C LYS A 1031 51.54 2.13 -5.64
N ALA A 1032 50.48 2.36 -4.87
CA ALA A 1032 49.68 1.31 -4.25
C ALA A 1032 49.10 0.33 -5.29
N ILE A 1033 48.45 0.86 -6.33
CA ILE A 1033 47.87 0.06 -7.42
C ILE A 1033 48.95 -0.70 -8.22
N HIS A 1034 50.09 -0.07 -8.51
CA HIS A 1034 51.18 -0.76 -9.20
C HIS A 1034 51.83 -1.89 -8.39
N ASN A 1035 51.87 -1.76 -7.06
CA ASN A 1035 52.31 -2.85 -6.17
C ASN A 1035 51.25 -3.97 -6.08
N ALA A 1036 49.98 -3.61 -6.03
CA ALA A 1036 48.88 -4.56 -5.80
C ALA A 1036 48.46 -5.36 -7.04
N GLN A 1037 48.55 -4.77 -8.25
CA GLN A 1037 48.03 -5.38 -9.48
C GLN A 1037 48.51 -6.82 -9.80
N PRO A 1038 49.72 -7.30 -9.44
CA PRO A 1038 50.11 -8.68 -9.72
C PRO A 1038 49.33 -9.69 -8.87
N GLY A 1039 49.17 -9.42 -7.57
CA GLY A 1039 48.39 -10.26 -6.66
C GLY A 1039 46.90 -10.19 -6.97
N TRP A 1040 46.39 -8.98 -7.21
CA TRP A 1040 44.99 -8.74 -7.60
C TRP A 1040 44.56 -9.54 -8.83
N ARG A 1041 45.39 -9.58 -9.88
CA ARG A 1041 45.12 -10.39 -11.08
C ARG A 1041 45.13 -11.89 -10.79
N ARG A 1042 46.06 -12.38 -9.95
CA ARG A 1042 46.11 -13.80 -9.54
C ARG A 1042 44.85 -14.19 -8.75
N VAL A 1043 44.41 -13.34 -7.83
CA VAL A 1043 43.20 -13.54 -7.02
C VAL A 1043 41.95 -13.62 -7.91
N ASN A 1044 41.74 -12.65 -8.80
CA ASN A 1044 40.58 -12.65 -9.70
C ASN A 1044 40.57 -13.88 -10.64
N ALA A 1045 41.73 -14.24 -11.20
CA ALA A 1045 41.85 -15.43 -12.05
C ALA A 1045 41.55 -16.71 -11.26
N GLN A 1046 42.11 -16.86 -10.05
CA GLN A 1046 41.92 -18.05 -9.24
C GLN A 1046 40.49 -18.19 -8.69
N ALA A 1047 39.85 -17.08 -8.29
CA ALA A 1047 38.45 -17.06 -7.90
C ALA A 1047 37.53 -17.46 -9.07
N THR A 1048 37.82 -16.98 -10.28
CA THR A 1048 37.12 -17.38 -11.51
C THR A 1048 37.26 -18.89 -11.77
N LEU A 1049 38.48 -19.44 -11.66
CA LEU A 1049 38.74 -20.88 -11.81
C LEU A 1049 38.03 -21.74 -10.75
N TRP A 1050 37.81 -21.21 -9.54
CA TRP A 1050 37.05 -21.87 -8.48
C TRP A 1050 35.52 -21.68 -8.59
N GLY A 1051 35.03 -20.84 -9.49
CA GLY A 1051 33.60 -20.48 -9.53
C GLY A 1051 33.12 -19.72 -8.30
N ILE A 1052 34.01 -18.93 -7.67
CA ILE A 1052 33.68 -18.05 -6.55
C ILE A 1052 33.28 -16.68 -7.13
N PRO A 1053 32.06 -16.18 -6.85
CA PRO A 1053 31.60 -14.93 -7.42
C PRO A 1053 32.33 -13.73 -6.80
N THR A 1054 33.06 -12.98 -7.63
CA THR A 1054 33.80 -11.79 -7.21
C THR A 1054 33.40 -10.54 -8.02
N PRO A 1055 32.12 -10.14 -8.04
CA PRO A 1055 31.65 -9.05 -8.90
C PRO A 1055 32.35 -7.72 -8.60
N ALA A 1056 32.62 -7.38 -7.33
CA ALA A 1056 33.30 -6.14 -6.96
C ALA A 1056 34.80 -6.17 -7.32
N PHE A 1057 35.54 -7.25 -7.01
CA PHE A 1057 36.95 -7.35 -7.44
C PHE A 1057 37.09 -7.40 -8.97
N SER A 1058 36.18 -8.08 -9.67
CA SER A 1058 36.20 -8.22 -11.12
C SER A 1058 35.92 -6.90 -11.83
N THR A 1059 34.88 -6.18 -11.40
CA THR A 1059 34.51 -4.90 -12.02
C THR A 1059 35.53 -3.79 -11.71
N ALA A 1060 36.16 -3.79 -10.54
CA ALA A 1060 37.24 -2.85 -10.26
C ALA A 1060 38.48 -3.09 -11.12
N LEU A 1061 38.85 -4.36 -11.38
CA LEU A 1061 39.98 -4.68 -12.26
C LEU A 1061 39.66 -4.31 -13.72
N ALA A 1062 38.44 -4.60 -14.17
CA ALA A 1062 37.96 -4.22 -15.50
C ALA A 1062 37.91 -2.70 -15.68
N PHE A 1063 37.45 -1.94 -14.67
CA PHE A 1063 37.51 -0.48 -14.66
C PHE A 1063 38.96 0.02 -14.72
N PHE A 1064 39.87 -0.52 -13.90
CA PHE A 1064 41.27 -0.10 -13.91
C PHE A 1064 41.92 -0.33 -15.28
N ASP A 1065 41.72 -1.50 -15.88
CA ASP A 1065 42.25 -1.83 -17.21
C ASP A 1065 41.60 -0.99 -18.33
N GLY A 1066 40.31 -0.68 -18.24
CA GLY A 1066 39.64 0.23 -19.17
C GLY A 1066 40.13 1.68 -19.04
N TYR A 1067 40.23 2.20 -17.81
CA TYR A 1067 40.59 3.59 -17.52
C TYR A 1067 42.03 3.93 -17.92
N ARG A 1068 42.97 2.97 -17.81
CA ARG A 1068 44.37 3.15 -18.23
C ARG A 1068 44.62 2.90 -19.73
N SER A 1069 43.59 2.56 -20.51
CA SER A 1069 43.73 2.21 -21.93
C SER A 1069 43.41 3.41 -22.81
N GLU A 1070 44.43 3.94 -23.50
CA GLU A 1070 44.29 5.05 -24.46
C GLU A 1070 43.25 4.76 -25.56
N VAL A 1071 43.20 3.51 -26.04
CA VAL A 1071 42.22 3.05 -27.03
C VAL A 1071 41.47 1.84 -26.47
N VAL A 1072 40.15 1.99 -26.35
CA VAL A 1072 39.22 0.92 -25.95
C VAL A 1072 38.36 0.47 -27.13
N SER A 1073 37.68 -0.67 -26.99
CA SER A 1073 36.80 -1.26 -28.02
C SER A 1073 35.54 -0.44 -28.35
N ALA A 1074 35.33 0.74 -27.74
CA ALA A 1074 34.23 1.64 -28.08
C ALA A 1074 34.24 2.07 -29.58
N ASN A 1075 35.39 1.97 -30.26
CA ASN A 1075 35.50 2.21 -31.70
C ASN A 1075 34.63 1.24 -32.54
N ILE A 1076 34.55 -0.06 -32.20
CA ILE A 1076 33.67 -0.99 -32.94
C ILE A 1076 32.19 -0.74 -32.61
N LEU A 1077 31.87 -0.29 -31.40
CA LEU A 1077 30.51 0.14 -31.05
C LEU A 1077 30.09 1.35 -31.89
N GLN A 1078 30.98 2.34 -32.08
CA GLN A 1078 30.70 3.49 -32.95
C GLN A 1078 30.52 3.06 -34.42
N ALA A 1079 31.40 2.20 -34.93
CA ALA A 1079 31.26 1.65 -36.29
C ALA A 1079 29.97 0.85 -36.48
N GLN A 1080 29.55 0.06 -35.49
CA GLN A 1080 28.26 -0.65 -35.51
C GLN A 1080 27.07 0.32 -35.54
N ARG A 1081 27.06 1.33 -34.67
CA ARG A 1081 26.02 2.37 -34.62
C ARG A 1081 25.90 3.13 -35.95
N ASP A 1082 27.03 3.45 -36.58
CA ASP A 1082 27.04 4.08 -37.89
C ASP A 1082 26.58 3.12 -39.01
N TYR A 1083 26.95 1.84 -38.92
CA TYR A 1083 26.54 0.80 -39.88
C TYR A 1083 25.03 0.58 -39.91
N PHE A 1084 24.39 0.36 -38.75
CA PHE A 1084 22.96 0.01 -38.72
C PHE A 1084 22.03 1.23 -38.65
N GLY A 1085 22.50 2.37 -38.16
CA GLY A 1085 21.66 3.53 -37.84
C GLY A 1085 22.16 4.88 -38.37
N ALA A 1086 23.26 4.91 -39.13
CA ALA A 1086 23.88 6.13 -39.65
C ALA A 1086 24.13 7.20 -38.56
N HIS A 1087 24.43 6.74 -37.34
CA HIS A 1087 24.58 7.56 -36.13
C HIS A 1087 25.89 8.36 -36.07
N THR A 1088 26.74 8.28 -37.11
CA THR A 1088 28.05 8.91 -37.21
C THR A 1088 29.09 8.44 -36.18
N PHE A 1089 30.35 8.76 -36.46
CA PHE A 1089 31.49 8.61 -35.55
C PHE A 1089 32.50 9.75 -35.79
N ARG A 1090 33.53 9.86 -34.92
CA ARG A 1090 34.66 10.78 -35.14
C ARG A 1090 35.94 10.02 -35.43
N VAL A 1091 36.78 10.58 -36.28
CA VAL A 1091 38.12 10.05 -36.57
C VAL A 1091 39.06 10.26 -35.37
N LEU A 1092 40.01 9.34 -35.18
CA LEU A 1092 41.04 9.43 -34.15
C LEU A 1092 42.08 10.49 -34.53
N PRO A 1093 42.60 11.29 -33.57
CA PRO A 1093 43.73 12.18 -33.79
C PRO A 1093 44.91 11.51 -34.52
N GLY A 1094 45.41 12.14 -35.57
CA GLY A 1094 46.51 11.61 -36.41
C GLY A 1094 46.10 10.50 -37.39
N LYS A 1095 44.81 10.28 -37.63
CA LYS A 1095 44.25 9.36 -38.65
C LYS A 1095 43.37 10.06 -39.69
N GLU A 1096 43.38 11.39 -39.70
CA GLU A 1096 42.58 12.24 -40.57
C GLU A 1096 43.02 12.15 -42.03
N ASN A 1097 42.09 12.49 -42.94
CA ASN A 1097 42.35 12.69 -44.36
C ASN A 1097 41.20 13.50 -44.98
N GLU A 1098 41.25 13.77 -46.28
CA GLU A 1098 40.21 14.53 -47.00
C GLU A 1098 38.78 14.00 -46.81
N ARG A 1099 38.61 12.69 -46.55
CA ARG A 1099 37.31 12.05 -46.31
C ARG A 1099 36.95 11.92 -44.83
N LEU A 1100 37.95 11.95 -43.95
CA LEU A 1100 37.82 11.82 -42.49
C LEU A 1100 38.44 13.04 -41.80
N PRO A 1101 37.80 14.22 -41.84
CA PRO A 1101 38.35 15.45 -41.24
C PRO A 1101 38.26 15.46 -39.71
N GLU A 1102 39.23 16.12 -39.07
CA GLU A 1102 39.29 16.28 -37.61
C GLU A 1102 38.01 16.91 -37.03
N GLY A 1103 37.60 16.42 -35.85
CA GLY A 1103 36.52 17.03 -35.05
C GLY A 1103 35.11 16.98 -35.63
N LYS A 1104 34.91 16.41 -36.84
CA LYS A 1104 33.60 16.30 -37.48
C LYS A 1104 32.96 14.94 -37.25
N ASP A 1105 31.63 14.95 -37.21
CA ASP A 1105 30.79 13.76 -37.19
C ASP A 1105 30.71 13.20 -38.62
N ILE A 1106 31.17 11.97 -38.81
CA ILE A 1106 31.38 11.31 -40.11
C ILE A 1106 30.43 10.11 -40.22
N HIS A 1107 29.75 9.97 -41.35
CA HIS A 1107 29.01 8.76 -41.72
C HIS A 1107 29.72 8.04 -42.88
N ILE A 1108 29.83 6.71 -42.80
CA ILE A 1108 30.30 5.85 -43.90
C ILE A 1108 29.13 5.02 -44.45
N ASN A 1109 28.99 4.97 -45.77
CA ASN A 1109 28.08 4.02 -46.43
C ASN A 1109 28.70 2.62 -46.44
N TRP A 1110 28.64 1.92 -45.30
CA TRP A 1110 29.29 0.62 -45.10
C TRP A 1110 28.81 -0.50 -46.03
N THR A 1111 27.61 -0.36 -46.61
CA THR A 1111 26.99 -1.39 -47.47
C THR A 1111 27.19 -1.12 -48.96
N GLY A 1112 27.63 0.09 -49.34
CA GLY A 1112 27.58 0.57 -50.73
C GLY A 1112 26.18 0.71 -51.32
N ARG A 1113 25.12 0.54 -50.50
CA ARG A 1113 23.70 0.56 -50.91
C ARG A 1113 22.87 1.57 -50.13
N GLY A 1114 23.38 2.10 -49.01
CA GLY A 1114 22.77 3.20 -48.28
C GLY A 1114 22.90 4.54 -49.02
N GLY A 1115 22.12 5.54 -48.61
CA GLY A 1115 22.34 6.93 -49.03
C GLY A 1115 23.38 7.63 -48.16
N ASN A 1116 23.85 8.82 -48.57
CA ASN A 1116 24.79 9.64 -47.80
C ASN A 1116 24.10 10.45 -46.67
N VAL A 1117 22.98 9.95 -46.13
CA VAL A 1117 22.15 10.67 -45.14
C VAL A 1117 22.44 10.09 -43.76
N SER A 1118 22.99 10.92 -42.87
CA SER A 1118 23.21 10.56 -41.47
C SER A 1118 22.00 10.91 -40.59
N ALA A 1119 21.88 10.22 -39.46
CA ALA A 1119 20.97 10.63 -38.40
C ALA A 1119 21.51 11.88 -37.70
N SER A 1120 20.65 12.89 -37.50
CA SER A 1120 20.99 14.03 -36.64
C SER A 1120 21.14 13.57 -35.19
N THR A 1121 22.22 14.00 -34.53
CA THR A 1121 22.47 13.70 -33.12
C THR A 1121 21.32 14.24 -32.26
N TYR A 1122 20.60 13.36 -31.57
CA TYR A 1122 19.68 13.76 -30.52
C TYR A 1122 20.48 14.31 -29.35
N ILE A 1123 20.22 15.56 -28.96
CA ILE A 1123 20.65 16.08 -27.67
C ILE A 1123 19.65 15.53 -26.65
N ALA A 1124 20.13 14.69 -25.74
CA ALA A 1124 19.37 14.16 -24.61
C ALA A 1124 19.31 15.20 -23.49
#